data_AF-A0A2T0M8F1-F1
#
_entry.id   AF-A0A2T0M8F1-F1
#
_cell.length_a   1.000
_cell.length_b   1.000
_cell.length_c   1.000
_cell.angle_alpha   90.00
_cell.angle_beta   90.00
_cell.angle_gamma   90.00
#
_symmetry.space_group_name_H-M   'P 1'
#
loop_
_entity.id
_entity.type
_entity.pdbx_description
1 polymer ?
#
loop_
_entity_poly.entity_id
_entity_poly.type
_entity_poly.pdbx_seq_one_letter_code
_entity_poly.pdbx_strand_id
1 'polypeptide(L)'
;MKDRKSEKKGNSSLHIGKKKALLFKVLAVVLVFTFFMILEVALRFSGYGTDYPLFVSDEMEATWVKMNPEIAKKYFGNSGNATVGFQELFKEDKDSETFRIFVLGASTAVGYPYRKNGSFHRWLQFALNTSYPNQKIEIINLALTAVNSYTLLDFTKQLIDYEPDALLIYAGHNEYYGALGVGRSNTLVQNPRWVNIGIQLKQLRLIQLAESIVDNIAHTTAGKKKDRATLMEKMAEDRKIVYESKKYKKGIYQFNYNFERIAQLTQKAGIPVFLSSLVSNEKGLKPFIGNGTNEETSANHYFELADEAYQKGNVKETKKNYILAKEYDQLRFRAPEAINDKIEELSLRFSHIYFVDTQCRFESVSDNGIIGNALLWEHVHPKLEGYSLVAHSFYEEILASRLVDSKYRYALSWSDLKQQMPITEVDEIAGKYEMLQLKEGWPFYEPIPKINKDTLDMLEQLGGKLATNLISWDDAMQTLYRHYQNLGDMESALKVAEGLTLEYPYEARFYVETALLSLRLRKMDKVQYHFKKAFELDPSEENIRRITLTLVEAEAFEFSLPYLEYAMEKLPDNRMFSQIYGAVKTILNKDQQDGVSLAESYLLLRKRAKAIEILNTTLDKDPNNEKALQLLNTIN
;
A
#
# COMPACT_ATOMS: atom_id res chain seq x y z
N MET A 1 86.82 -51.34 -28.79
CA MET A 1 87.57 -50.31 -28.01
C MET A 1 87.11 -48.96 -28.52
N LYS A 2 86.50 -48.01 -27.80
CA LYS A 2 86.27 -47.71 -26.37
C LYS A 2 84.80 -47.27 -26.27
N ASP A 3 83.91 -47.85 -25.48
CA ASP A 3 83.73 -47.80 -24.02
C ASP A 3 83.51 -46.40 -23.40
N ARG A 4 82.35 -46.30 -22.70
CA ARG A 4 81.94 -45.35 -21.62
C ARG A 4 81.37 -43.99 -22.06
N LYS A 5 80.21 -43.50 -21.59
CA LYS A 5 79.32 -43.84 -20.45
C LYS A 5 77.88 -43.40 -20.80
N SER A 6 76.89 -44.27 -20.58
CA SER A 6 75.47 -43.90 -20.61
C SER A 6 75.07 -43.25 -19.27
N GLU A 7 74.72 -41.97 -19.27
CA GLU A 7 73.95 -41.38 -18.18
C GLU A 7 72.49 -41.85 -18.27
N LYS A 8 72.11 -42.77 -17.38
CA LYS A 8 70.70 -43.07 -17.11
C LYS A 8 70.07 -41.86 -16.44
N LYS A 9 69.44 -40.97 -17.23
CA LYS A 9 68.38 -40.09 -16.71
C LYS A 9 67.16 -40.96 -16.41
N GLY A 10 67.02 -41.36 -15.15
CA GLY A 10 65.82 -42.01 -14.64
C GLY A 10 64.64 -41.06 -14.77
N ASN A 11 63.85 -41.24 -15.84
CA ASN A 11 62.56 -40.59 -15.97
C ASN A 11 61.57 -41.34 -15.05
N SER A 12 61.62 -41.02 -13.75
CA SER A 12 60.62 -41.50 -12.80
C SER A 12 59.30 -40.78 -13.08
N SER A 13 58.50 -41.34 -14.00
CA SER A 13 57.10 -40.95 -14.10
C SER A 13 56.44 -41.30 -12.77
N LEU A 14 56.24 -40.30 -11.92
CA LEU A 14 55.53 -40.42 -10.65
C LEU A 14 54.17 -41.06 -10.90
N HIS A 15 54.07 -42.36 -10.63
CA HIS A 15 52.81 -43.09 -10.71
C HIS A 15 52.00 -42.74 -9.47
N ILE A 16 51.27 -41.62 -9.53
CA ILE A 16 50.35 -41.21 -8.47
C ILE A 16 49.23 -42.24 -8.41
N GLY A 17 49.22 -43.04 -7.34
CA GLY A 17 48.15 -44.02 -7.11
C GLY A 17 46.77 -43.34 -7.14
N LYS A 18 45.76 -44.03 -7.70
CA LYS A 18 44.41 -43.47 -7.94
C LYS A 18 43.82 -42.73 -6.72
N LYS A 19 44.10 -43.18 -5.49
CA LYS A 19 43.70 -42.53 -4.23
C LYS A 19 44.37 -41.16 -4.00
N LYS A 20 45.67 -41.03 -4.27
CA LYS A 20 46.41 -39.76 -4.15
C LYS A 20 45.98 -38.77 -5.24
N ALA A 21 45.69 -39.26 -6.45
CA ALA A 21 45.17 -38.44 -7.53
C ALA A 21 43.75 -37.93 -7.23
N LEU A 22 42.88 -38.79 -6.67
CA LEU A 22 41.55 -38.39 -6.21
C LEU A 22 41.65 -37.36 -5.06
N LEU A 23 42.51 -37.62 -4.07
CA LEU A 23 42.74 -36.68 -2.97
C LEU A 23 43.22 -35.32 -3.48
N PHE A 24 44.18 -35.29 -4.41
CA PHE A 24 44.64 -34.04 -5.02
C PHE A 24 43.52 -33.30 -5.76
N LYS A 25 42.68 -34.01 -6.53
CA LYS A 25 41.51 -33.40 -7.20
C LYS A 25 40.52 -32.81 -6.20
N VAL A 26 40.22 -33.55 -5.12
CA VAL A 26 39.34 -33.06 -4.05
C VAL A 26 39.95 -31.83 -3.37
N LEU A 27 41.24 -31.87 -3.01
CA LEU A 27 41.94 -30.74 -2.41
C LEU A 27 41.97 -29.53 -3.33
N ALA A 28 42.17 -29.71 -4.64
CA ALA A 28 42.14 -28.62 -5.61
C ALA A 28 40.74 -27.97 -5.69
N VAL A 29 39.67 -28.78 -5.71
CA VAL A 29 38.29 -28.27 -5.69
C VAL A 29 38.00 -27.53 -4.38
N VAL A 30 38.36 -28.11 -3.24
CA VAL A 30 38.22 -27.47 -1.93
C VAL A 30 38.98 -26.15 -1.87
N LEU A 31 40.22 -26.10 -2.38
CA LEU A 31 41.01 -24.87 -2.39
C LEU A 31 40.33 -23.73 -3.15
N VAL A 32 39.69 -24.01 -4.29
CA VAL A 32 38.93 -23.00 -5.06
C VAL A 32 37.73 -22.49 -4.25
N PHE A 33 36.94 -23.37 -3.64
CA PHE A 33 35.81 -22.97 -2.82
C PHE A 33 36.24 -22.22 -1.56
N THR A 34 37.35 -22.63 -0.93
CA THR A 34 37.95 -21.94 0.22
C THR A 34 38.42 -20.54 -0.17
N PHE A 35 39.03 -20.36 -1.35
CA PHE A 35 39.41 -19.03 -1.85
C PHE A 35 38.20 -18.10 -1.98
N PHE A 36 37.12 -18.55 -2.62
CA PHE A 36 35.91 -17.75 -2.74
C PHE A 36 35.24 -17.49 -1.39
N MET A 37 35.24 -18.46 -0.48
CA MET A 37 34.75 -18.26 0.89
C MET A 37 35.56 -17.18 1.62
N ILE A 38 36.89 -17.21 1.54
CA ILE A 38 37.75 -16.18 2.15
C ILE A 38 37.47 -14.81 1.51
N LEU A 39 37.31 -14.75 0.19
CA LEU A 39 37.01 -13.50 -0.52
C LEU A 39 35.64 -12.94 -0.13
N GLU A 40 34.61 -13.78 -0.01
CA GLU A 40 33.28 -13.38 0.49
C GLU A 40 33.38 -12.79 1.90
N VAL A 41 34.10 -13.45 2.81
CA VAL A 41 34.33 -12.95 4.18
C VAL A 41 35.08 -11.63 4.18
N ALA A 42 36.12 -11.49 3.35
CA ALA A 42 36.89 -10.26 3.23
C ALA A 42 36.02 -9.09 2.72
N LEU A 43 35.19 -9.33 1.70
CA LEU A 43 34.25 -8.34 1.17
C LEU A 43 33.21 -7.91 2.21
N ARG A 44 32.67 -8.86 2.99
CA ARG A 44 31.74 -8.55 4.09
C ARG A 44 32.43 -7.71 5.16
N PHE A 45 33.65 -8.09 5.57
CA PHE A 45 34.41 -7.37 6.59
C PHE A 45 34.78 -5.95 6.15
N SER A 46 35.03 -5.73 4.85
CA SER A 46 35.28 -4.39 4.31
C SER A 46 34.01 -3.54 4.12
N GLY A 47 32.83 -4.04 4.45
CA GLY A 47 31.55 -3.36 4.22
C GLY A 47 31.19 -3.23 2.73
N TYR A 48 31.73 -4.10 1.87
CA TYR A 48 31.40 -4.08 0.44
C TYR A 48 30.01 -4.66 0.19
N GLY A 49 29.24 -4.04 -0.69
CA GLY A 49 27.92 -4.51 -1.14
C GLY A 49 26.77 -4.11 -0.20
N THR A 50 25.58 -4.57 -0.52
CA THR A 50 24.33 -4.21 0.18
C THR A 50 23.59 -5.46 0.60
N ASP A 51 23.20 -5.54 1.87
CA ASP A 51 22.22 -6.51 2.32
C ASP A 51 20.83 -6.07 1.86
N TYR A 52 20.06 -7.03 1.35
CA TYR A 52 18.71 -6.79 0.85
C TYR A 52 17.66 -7.41 1.80
N PRO A 53 17.63 -7.06 3.11
CA PRO A 53 16.51 -7.43 3.94
C PRO A 53 15.27 -6.67 3.46
N LEU A 54 14.11 -7.31 3.57
CA LEU A 54 12.83 -6.70 3.23
C LEU A 54 12.55 -5.49 4.13
N PHE A 55 12.91 -5.58 5.40
CA PHE A 55 12.68 -4.54 6.40
C PHE A 55 14.00 -4.02 6.99
N VAL A 56 14.01 -2.73 7.33
CA VAL A 56 15.09 -2.04 8.06
C VAL A 56 14.49 -1.29 9.23
N SER A 57 15.23 -1.18 10.33
CA SER A 57 14.82 -0.40 11.50
C SER A 57 14.63 1.07 11.13
N ASP A 58 13.67 1.70 11.79
CA ASP A 58 13.49 3.13 11.71
C ASP A 58 14.61 3.88 12.46
N GLU A 59 14.93 5.07 11.99
CA GLU A 59 16.03 5.87 12.55
C GLU A 59 15.67 6.48 13.91
N MET A 60 14.39 6.72 14.18
CA MET A 60 13.92 7.36 15.40
C MET A 60 13.58 6.35 16.50
N GLU A 61 13.06 5.19 16.14
CA GLU A 61 12.61 4.16 17.07
C GLU A 61 13.04 2.76 16.61
N ALA A 62 14.05 2.18 17.25
CA ALA A 62 14.67 0.91 16.79
C ALA A 62 13.72 -0.31 16.78
N THR A 63 12.62 -0.26 17.54
CA THR A 63 11.58 -1.31 17.58
C THR A 63 10.61 -1.24 16.41
N TRP A 64 10.64 -0.14 15.65
CA TRP A 64 9.85 0.06 14.45
C TRP A 64 10.69 -0.26 13.23
N VAL A 65 10.05 -0.85 12.23
CA VAL A 65 10.66 -1.21 10.96
C VAL A 65 9.82 -0.67 9.81
N LYS A 66 10.47 -0.53 8.66
CA LYS A 66 9.84 -0.13 7.39
C LYS A 66 10.45 -0.90 6.23
N MET A 67 9.74 -0.96 5.10
CA MET A 67 10.30 -1.59 3.91
C MET A 67 11.62 -0.90 3.51
N ASN A 68 12.64 -1.71 3.27
CA ASN A 68 13.95 -1.25 2.87
C ASN A 68 13.86 -0.51 1.53
N PRO A 69 14.21 0.79 1.44
CA PRO A 69 14.09 1.57 0.20
C PRO A 69 14.96 1.02 -0.94
N GLU A 70 15.99 0.23 -0.61
CA GLU A 70 16.95 -0.32 -1.55
C GLU A 70 16.59 -1.73 -2.03
N ILE A 71 15.55 -2.36 -1.46
CA ILE A 71 15.18 -3.76 -1.72
C ILE A 71 14.93 -4.05 -3.20
N ALA A 72 14.38 -3.07 -3.91
CA ALA A 72 14.05 -3.21 -5.33
C ALA A 72 15.31 -3.47 -6.17
N LYS A 73 16.48 -2.91 -5.80
CA LYS A 73 17.74 -3.06 -6.55
C LYS A 73 18.17 -4.53 -6.71
N LYS A 74 17.70 -5.42 -5.84
CA LYS A 74 17.87 -6.88 -5.97
C LYS A 74 17.29 -7.45 -7.27
N TYR A 75 16.20 -6.87 -7.80
CA TYR A 75 15.45 -7.45 -8.93
C TYR A 75 15.73 -6.76 -10.27
N PHE A 76 16.10 -5.48 -10.23
CA PHE A 76 16.37 -4.72 -11.45
C PHE A 76 17.83 -4.89 -11.88
N GLY A 77 18.03 -5.26 -13.16
CA GLY A 77 19.39 -5.41 -13.70
C GLY A 77 20.16 -4.09 -13.87
N ASN A 78 19.47 -2.95 -13.76
CA ASN A 78 20.06 -1.62 -13.62
C ASN A 78 19.43 -0.98 -12.39
N SER A 79 20.24 -0.67 -11.38
CA SER A 79 19.79 -0.11 -10.10
C SER A 79 19.10 1.24 -10.25
N GLY A 80 19.38 2.01 -11.32
CA GLY A 80 18.70 3.27 -11.63
C GLY A 80 17.25 3.10 -12.10
N ASN A 81 16.82 1.88 -12.42
CA ASN A 81 15.42 1.56 -12.74
C ASN A 81 14.65 1.02 -11.51
N ALA A 82 15.33 0.81 -10.38
CA ALA A 82 14.70 0.29 -9.17
C ALA A 82 13.68 1.30 -8.61
N THR A 83 12.49 0.81 -8.29
CA THR A 83 11.39 1.63 -7.78
C THR A 83 11.37 1.62 -6.26
N VAL A 84 10.84 2.68 -5.65
CA VAL A 84 10.62 2.76 -4.20
C VAL A 84 9.13 2.57 -3.94
N GLY A 85 8.78 1.72 -2.96
CA GLY A 85 7.40 1.54 -2.49
C GLY A 85 7.11 2.36 -1.24
N PHE A 86 6.04 2.01 -0.52
CA PHE A 86 5.70 2.69 0.73
C PHE A 86 6.71 2.37 1.84
N GLN A 87 6.88 3.33 2.75
CA GLN A 87 7.67 3.17 3.97
C GLN A 87 6.73 3.13 5.17
N GLU A 88 5.76 2.21 5.13
CA GLU A 88 4.84 1.99 6.24
C GLU A 88 5.62 1.58 7.48
N LEU A 89 5.47 2.38 8.54
CA LEU A 89 6.06 2.08 9.85
C LEU A 89 5.17 1.08 10.58
N PHE A 90 5.78 0.05 11.15
CA PHE A 90 5.11 -0.88 12.06
C PHE A 90 6.13 -1.47 13.05
N LYS A 91 5.65 -1.99 14.17
CA LYS A 91 6.53 -2.64 15.16
C LYS A 91 7.03 -3.99 14.64
N GLU A 92 8.31 -4.28 14.82
CA GLU A 92 8.89 -5.58 14.46
C GLU A 92 8.14 -6.72 15.16
N ASP A 93 8.08 -6.67 16.49
CA ASP A 93 7.26 -7.56 17.32
C ASP A 93 5.80 -7.09 17.31
N LYS A 94 4.87 -7.99 16.97
CA LYS A 94 3.44 -7.64 16.90
C LYS A 94 2.81 -7.55 18.29
N ASP A 95 2.11 -6.46 18.57
CA ASP A 95 1.28 -6.35 19.78
C ASP A 95 0.10 -7.34 19.71
N SER A 96 -0.30 -7.94 20.84
CA SER A 96 -1.37 -8.95 20.89
C SER A 96 -2.76 -8.47 20.44
N GLU A 97 -2.99 -7.15 20.46
CA GLU A 97 -4.26 -6.53 20.04
C GLU A 97 -4.23 -6.08 18.57
N THR A 98 -3.12 -6.25 17.87
CA THR A 98 -2.92 -5.78 16.49
C THR A 98 -3.23 -6.88 15.49
N PHE A 99 -4.06 -6.54 14.51
CA PHE A 99 -4.34 -7.35 13.33
C PHE A 99 -3.52 -6.80 12.15
N ARG A 100 -2.52 -7.56 11.73
CA ARG A 100 -1.50 -7.17 10.75
C ARG A 100 -1.77 -7.76 9.38
N ILE A 101 -1.95 -6.88 8.40
CA ILE A 101 -2.20 -7.26 7.00
C ILE A 101 -1.03 -6.80 6.15
N PHE A 102 -0.44 -7.70 5.35
CA PHE A 102 0.53 -7.31 4.33
C PHE A 102 -0.11 -7.28 2.94
N VAL A 103 0.30 -6.31 2.12
CA VAL A 103 -0.10 -6.22 0.71
C VAL A 103 1.09 -6.47 -0.19
N LEU A 104 0.93 -7.41 -1.12
CA LEU A 104 1.86 -7.67 -2.20
C LEU A 104 1.24 -7.31 -3.55
N GLY A 105 2.02 -6.63 -4.38
CA GLY A 105 1.62 -6.38 -5.75
C GLY A 105 2.58 -5.51 -6.53
N ALA A 106 2.08 -5.00 -7.66
CA ALA A 106 2.84 -4.13 -8.54
C ALA A 106 2.34 -2.68 -8.55
N SER A 107 2.50 -1.94 -9.65
CA SER A 107 2.15 -0.51 -9.74
C SER A 107 0.69 -0.20 -9.38
N THR A 108 -0.27 -1.05 -9.75
CA THR A 108 -1.67 -0.90 -9.32
C THR A 108 -1.79 -1.06 -7.80
N ALA A 109 -1.07 -2.01 -7.18
CA ALA A 109 -1.12 -2.18 -5.74
C ALA A 109 -0.39 -1.06 -4.97
N VAL A 110 0.63 -0.44 -5.56
CA VAL A 110 1.23 0.83 -5.08
C VAL A 110 0.21 1.98 -5.12
N GLY A 111 -0.85 1.86 -5.92
CA GLY A 111 -1.85 2.91 -6.09
C GLY A 111 -1.52 3.92 -7.18
N TYR A 112 -0.67 3.56 -8.15
CA TYR A 112 -0.36 4.43 -9.28
C TYR A 112 -1.63 4.80 -10.07
N PRO A 113 -1.89 6.07 -10.40
CA PRO A 113 -1.02 7.24 -10.25
C PRO A 113 -1.11 7.97 -8.90
N TYR A 114 -2.15 7.73 -8.10
CA TYR A 114 -2.47 8.56 -6.94
C TYR A 114 -1.50 8.39 -5.75
N ARG A 115 -1.06 7.15 -5.48
CA ARG A 115 -0.33 6.76 -4.26
C ARG A 115 -1.10 7.21 -3.00
N LYS A 116 -0.46 7.22 -1.82
CA LYS A 116 -1.01 7.77 -0.57
C LYS A 116 -2.48 7.34 -0.37
N ASN A 117 -3.37 8.26 -0.07
CA ASN A 117 -4.80 7.99 0.15
C ASN A 117 -5.59 7.56 -1.10
N GLY A 118 -5.04 7.69 -2.31
CA GLY A 118 -5.69 7.19 -3.53
C GLY A 118 -5.45 5.72 -3.82
N SER A 119 -4.56 5.07 -3.07
CA SER A 119 -4.22 3.66 -3.23
C SER A 119 -5.23 2.73 -2.51
N PHE A 120 -5.51 1.55 -3.09
CA PHE A 120 -6.58 0.68 -2.56
C PHE A 120 -6.36 0.25 -1.09
N HIS A 121 -5.11 0.08 -0.65
CA HIS A 121 -4.83 -0.32 0.75
C HIS A 121 -5.25 0.75 1.76
N ARG A 122 -5.19 2.05 1.41
CA ARG A 122 -5.69 3.14 2.26
C ARG A 122 -7.21 3.20 2.28
N TRP A 123 -7.86 2.97 1.13
CA TRP A 123 -9.31 2.80 1.07
C TRP A 123 -9.78 1.61 1.92
N LEU A 124 -9.06 0.49 1.88
CA LEU A 124 -9.33 -0.67 2.72
C LEU A 124 -9.10 -0.37 4.20
N GLN A 125 -8.00 0.32 4.55
CA GLN A 125 -7.71 0.75 5.92
C GLN A 125 -8.84 1.62 6.47
N PHE A 126 -9.32 2.59 5.69
CA PHE A 126 -10.45 3.44 6.06
C PHE A 126 -11.74 2.62 6.28
N ALA A 127 -12.06 1.70 5.37
CA ALA A 127 -13.24 0.84 5.48
C ALA A 127 -13.18 -0.06 6.73
N LEU A 128 -12.03 -0.68 6.99
CA LEU A 128 -11.82 -1.55 8.16
C LEU A 128 -11.85 -0.75 9.47
N ASN A 129 -11.19 0.41 9.54
CA ASN A 129 -11.22 1.26 10.74
C ASN A 129 -12.64 1.76 11.05
N THR A 130 -13.42 2.08 10.03
CA THR A 130 -14.83 2.47 10.19
C THR A 130 -15.69 1.30 10.69
N SER A 131 -15.42 0.09 10.19
CA SER A 131 -16.22 -1.10 10.52
C SER A 131 -15.84 -1.73 11.85
N TYR A 132 -14.57 -1.53 12.26
CA TYR A 132 -13.93 -2.13 13.44
C TYR A 132 -13.20 -1.06 14.27
N PRO A 133 -13.89 -0.02 14.77
CA PRO A 133 -13.25 1.15 15.41
C PRO A 133 -12.50 0.84 16.71
N ASN A 134 -12.70 -0.35 17.28
CA ASN A 134 -12.04 -0.81 18.50
C ASN A 134 -10.89 -1.82 18.22
N GLN A 135 -10.72 -2.28 16.98
CA GLN A 135 -9.63 -3.18 16.60
C GLN A 135 -8.45 -2.34 16.11
N LYS A 136 -7.22 -2.68 16.53
CA LYS A 136 -6.02 -2.12 15.93
C LYS A 136 -5.72 -2.91 14.66
N ILE A 137 -5.94 -2.30 13.50
CA ILE A 137 -5.68 -2.90 12.20
C ILE A 137 -4.58 -2.10 11.51
N GLU A 138 -3.52 -2.76 11.08
CA GLU A 138 -2.46 -2.16 10.28
C GLU A 138 -2.36 -2.86 8.92
N ILE A 139 -2.21 -2.07 7.85
CA ILE A 139 -2.04 -2.57 6.49
C ILE A 139 -0.70 -2.09 5.93
N ILE A 140 0.26 -3.00 5.83
CA ILE A 140 1.62 -2.72 5.38
C ILE A 140 1.72 -3.02 3.88
N ASN A 141 1.85 -1.99 3.05
CA ASN A 141 1.94 -2.15 1.61
C ASN A 141 3.38 -2.30 1.11
N LEU A 142 3.71 -3.51 0.64
CA LEU A 142 5.03 -3.89 0.12
C LEU A 142 5.05 -3.92 -1.42
N ALA A 143 4.06 -3.36 -2.09
CA ALA A 143 4.02 -3.34 -3.54
C ALA A 143 5.16 -2.51 -4.13
N LEU A 144 5.65 -2.93 -5.30
CA LEU A 144 6.69 -2.22 -6.06
C LEU A 144 6.30 -2.12 -7.53
N THR A 145 6.50 -0.96 -8.14
CA THR A 145 6.21 -0.81 -9.56
C THR A 145 7.09 -1.73 -10.42
N ALA A 146 6.53 -2.24 -11.51
CA ALA A 146 7.22 -3.09 -12.48
C ALA A 146 7.82 -4.41 -11.92
N VAL A 147 7.37 -4.91 -10.77
CA VAL A 147 7.74 -6.25 -10.28
C VAL A 147 6.71 -7.31 -10.67
N ASN A 148 7.09 -8.58 -10.55
CA ASN A 148 6.24 -9.75 -10.85
C ASN A 148 6.37 -10.84 -9.78
N SER A 149 5.86 -12.04 -10.08
CA SER A 149 5.78 -13.16 -9.16
C SER A 149 7.11 -13.58 -8.49
N TYR A 150 8.27 -13.27 -9.07
CA TYR A 150 9.57 -13.52 -8.43
C TYR A 150 9.80 -12.67 -7.18
N THR A 151 9.53 -11.36 -7.27
CA THR A 151 9.68 -10.43 -6.15
C THR A 151 8.71 -10.78 -5.04
N LEU A 152 7.46 -11.11 -5.41
CA LEU A 152 6.44 -11.53 -4.45
C LEU A 152 6.84 -12.78 -3.67
N LEU A 153 7.43 -13.79 -4.34
CA LEU A 153 7.92 -15.00 -3.66
C LEU A 153 9.09 -14.70 -2.72
N ASP A 154 10.03 -13.84 -3.12
CA ASP A 154 11.16 -13.48 -2.26
C ASP A 154 10.74 -12.61 -1.06
N PHE A 155 9.72 -11.76 -1.22
CA PHE A 155 9.13 -10.99 -0.12
C PHE A 155 8.37 -11.91 0.83
N THR A 156 7.58 -12.85 0.30
CA THR A 156 6.84 -13.82 1.10
C THR A 156 7.77 -14.58 2.06
N LYS A 157 8.95 -15.01 1.59
CA LYS A 157 9.93 -15.72 2.45
C LYS A 157 10.42 -14.92 3.65
N GLN A 158 10.37 -13.59 3.60
CA GLN A 158 10.86 -12.71 4.66
C GLN A 158 9.71 -12.19 5.52
N LEU A 159 8.58 -11.81 4.92
CA LEU A 159 7.45 -11.25 5.67
C LEU A 159 6.75 -12.26 6.59
N ILE A 160 6.87 -13.57 6.33
CA ILE A 160 6.29 -14.59 7.22
C ILE A 160 6.85 -14.52 8.65
N ASP A 161 8.06 -13.99 8.82
CA ASP A 161 8.71 -13.84 10.12
C ASP A 161 8.17 -12.64 10.93
N TYR A 162 7.27 -11.83 10.33
CA TYR A 162 6.67 -10.64 10.93
C TYR A 162 5.19 -10.85 11.32
N GLU A 163 4.82 -12.10 11.61
CA GLU A 163 3.51 -12.51 12.16
C GLU A 163 2.26 -11.96 11.42
N PRO A 164 2.11 -12.18 10.10
CA PRO A 164 0.92 -11.73 9.36
C PRO A 164 -0.36 -12.41 9.86
N ASP A 165 -1.44 -11.65 10.02
CA ASP A 165 -2.80 -12.20 10.19
C ASP A 165 -3.50 -12.40 8.84
N ALA A 166 -3.09 -11.65 7.81
CA ALA A 166 -3.54 -11.86 6.43
C ALA A 166 -2.51 -11.34 5.41
N LEU A 167 -2.51 -11.95 4.23
CA LEU A 167 -1.75 -11.52 3.06
C LEU A 167 -2.70 -11.20 1.90
N LEU A 168 -2.71 -9.95 1.42
CA LEU A 168 -3.47 -9.53 0.25
C LEU A 168 -2.56 -9.51 -0.98
N ILE A 169 -3.00 -10.10 -2.09
CA ILE A 169 -2.23 -10.11 -3.34
C ILE A 169 -3.09 -9.60 -4.51
N TYR A 170 -2.63 -8.52 -5.13
CA TYR A 170 -3.14 -8.00 -6.41
C TYR A 170 -1.97 -7.88 -7.39
N ALA A 171 -1.71 -8.95 -8.16
CA ALA A 171 -0.54 -9.02 -9.03
C ALA A 171 -0.68 -10.00 -10.20
N GLY A 172 -0.08 -9.65 -11.34
CA GLY A 172 0.12 -10.53 -12.50
C GLY A 172 0.20 -9.77 -13.83
N HIS A 173 -0.20 -8.49 -13.87
CA HIS A 173 -0.05 -7.62 -15.05
C HIS A 173 1.37 -7.56 -15.60
N ASN A 174 2.37 -7.63 -14.71
CA ASN A 174 3.79 -7.52 -15.06
C ASN A 174 4.49 -8.88 -15.23
N GLU A 175 3.76 -9.99 -15.38
CA GLU A 175 4.42 -11.30 -15.46
C GLU A 175 5.38 -11.40 -16.67
N TYR A 176 5.00 -10.76 -17.78
CA TYR A 176 5.79 -10.70 -19.00
C TYR A 176 6.87 -9.62 -18.96
N TYR A 177 6.49 -8.38 -18.64
CA TYR A 177 7.34 -7.19 -18.74
C TYR A 177 7.77 -6.61 -17.38
N GLY A 178 7.64 -7.35 -16.29
CA GLY A 178 8.21 -6.96 -15.00
C GLY A 178 9.71 -7.26 -14.94
N ALA A 179 10.35 -6.80 -13.86
CA ALA A 179 11.72 -7.15 -13.52
C ALA A 179 11.90 -8.68 -13.56
N LEU A 180 12.92 -9.15 -14.28
CA LEU A 180 13.20 -10.59 -14.51
C LEU A 180 12.13 -11.34 -15.33
N GLY A 181 11.11 -10.65 -15.84
CA GLY A 181 10.04 -11.22 -16.64
C GLY A 181 10.53 -11.82 -17.96
N VAL A 182 9.75 -12.75 -18.51
CA VAL A 182 10.09 -13.47 -19.74
C VAL A 182 10.30 -12.55 -20.94
N GLY A 183 9.63 -11.39 -20.96
CA GLY A 183 9.72 -10.33 -21.96
C GLY A 183 11.12 -9.76 -22.18
N ARG A 184 12.03 -9.92 -21.22
CA ARG A 184 13.40 -9.39 -21.31
C ARG A 184 14.28 -10.28 -22.20
N SER A 185 15.05 -9.67 -23.11
CA SER A 185 15.74 -10.38 -24.20
C SER A 185 16.96 -11.21 -23.77
N ASN A 186 17.52 -10.95 -22.58
CA ASN A 186 18.86 -11.40 -22.21
C ASN A 186 18.97 -12.42 -21.06
N THR A 187 17.89 -13.06 -20.60
CA THR A 187 18.03 -14.16 -19.63
C THR A 187 18.35 -15.48 -20.34
N LEU A 188 19.63 -15.86 -20.33
CA LEU A 188 20.10 -17.21 -20.73
C LEU A 188 19.37 -18.34 -19.98
N VAL A 189 18.74 -18.01 -18.85
CA VAL A 189 18.01 -18.92 -17.99
C VAL A 189 16.58 -18.42 -17.79
N GLN A 190 15.62 -19.05 -18.48
CA GLN A 190 14.18 -18.73 -18.41
C GLN A 190 13.39 -19.81 -17.63
N ASN A 191 14.07 -20.55 -16.73
CA ASN A 191 13.41 -21.50 -15.85
C ASN A 191 13.27 -20.85 -14.46
N PRO A 192 12.04 -20.71 -13.92
CA PRO A 192 11.79 -20.05 -12.64
C PRO A 192 12.60 -20.58 -11.47
N ARG A 193 12.97 -21.87 -11.46
CA ARG A 193 13.83 -22.44 -10.42
C ARG A 193 15.19 -21.76 -10.34
N TRP A 194 15.82 -21.58 -11.49
CA TRP A 194 17.16 -21.00 -11.56
C TRP A 194 17.14 -19.48 -11.41
N VAL A 195 16.09 -18.81 -11.89
CA VAL A 195 15.91 -17.37 -11.63
C VAL A 195 15.80 -17.11 -10.12
N ASN A 196 14.97 -17.90 -9.41
CA ASN A 196 14.87 -17.81 -7.95
C ASN A 196 16.20 -18.09 -7.24
N ILE A 197 17.00 -19.08 -7.71
CA ILE A 197 18.35 -19.31 -7.17
C ILE A 197 19.24 -18.08 -7.40
N GLY A 198 19.20 -17.49 -8.60
CA GLY A 198 19.93 -16.25 -8.90
C GLY A 198 19.57 -15.09 -7.96
N ILE A 199 18.28 -14.92 -7.65
CA ILE A 199 17.80 -13.92 -6.69
C ILE A 199 18.39 -14.17 -5.29
N GLN A 200 18.47 -15.42 -4.83
CA GLN A 200 19.10 -15.73 -3.53
C GLN A 200 20.61 -15.46 -3.56
N LEU A 201 21.28 -15.82 -4.65
CA LEU A 201 22.72 -15.62 -4.80
C LEU A 201 23.14 -14.14 -4.79
N LYS A 202 22.25 -13.20 -5.13
CA LYS A 202 22.50 -11.75 -5.02
C LYS A 202 22.78 -11.27 -3.58
N GLN A 203 22.55 -12.09 -2.56
CA GLN A 203 22.97 -11.80 -1.19
C GLN A 203 24.49 -11.99 -0.97
N LEU A 204 25.19 -12.69 -1.87
CA LEU A 204 26.63 -12.88 -1.80
C LEU A 204 27.36 -11.66 -2.36
N ARG A 205 28.36 -11.18 -1.62
CA ARG A 205 29.19 -10.04 -2.04
C ARG A 205 29.98 -10.35 -3.30
N LEU A 206 30.39 -11.60 -3.48
CA LEU A 206 31.00 -12.09 -4.72
C LEU A 206 30.12 -11.87 -5.96
N ILE A 207 28.81 -12.08 -5.83
CA ILE A 207 27.87 -11.93 -6.96
C ILE A 207 27.67 -10.45 -7.25
N GLN A 208 27.51 -9.62 -6.22
CA GLN A 208 27.43 -8.16 -6.38
C GLN A 208 28.72 -7.59 -6.99
N LEU A 209 29.88 -8.12 -6.59
CA LEU A 209 31.17 -7.75 -7.18
C LEU A 209 31.22 -8.11 -8.67
N ALA A 210 30.83 -9.34 -9.03
CA ALA A 210 30.77 -9.76 -10.42
C ALA A 210 29.83 -8.87 -11.26
N GLU A 211 28.63 -8.56 -10.74
CA GLU A 211 27.69 -7.64 -11.40
C GLU A 211 28.30 -6.25 -11.58
N SER A 212 28.94 -5.69 -10.54
CA SER A 212 29.59 -4.38 -10.61
C SER A 212 30.73 -4.31 -11.64
N ILE A 213 31.49 -5.40 -11.81
CA ILE A 213 32.56 -5.48 -12.81
C ILE A 213 31.95 -5.49 -14.22
N VAL A 214 30.90 -6.29 -14.44
CA VAL A 214 30.19 -6.36 -15.72
C VAL A 214 29.59 -5.00 -16.08
N ASP A 215 28.92 -4.35 -15.12
CA ASP A 215 28.32 -3.03 -15.33
C ASP A 215 29.39 -1.98 -15.66
N ASN A 216 30.54 -1.97 -14.98
CA ASN A 216 31.65 -1.07 -15.27
C ASN A 216 32.26 -1.29 -16.67
N ILE A 217 32.36 -2.55 -17.13
CA ILE A 217 32.82 -2.87 -18.49
C ILE A 217 31.78 -2.41 -19.53
N ALA A 218 30.50 -2.59 -19.24
CA ALA A 218 29.42 -2.14 -20.12
C ALA A 218 29.38 -0.60 -20.22
N HIS A 219 29.56 0.10 -19.11
CA HIS A 219 29.57 1.58 -19.07
C HIS A 219 30.80 2.21 -19.73
N THR A 220 31.96 1.54 -19.71
CA THR A 220 33.17 2.03 -20.39
C THR A 220 33.11 1.82 -21.91
N THR A 221 32.31 0.86 -22.37
CA THR A 221 32.12 0.55 -23.80
C THR A 221 30.90 1.24 -24.42
N ALA A 222 29.86 1.53 -23.64
CA ALA A 222 28.70 2.29 -24.06
C ALA A 222 28.91 3.81 -23.80
N GLY A 223 29.06 4.60 -24.87
CA GLY A 223 29.11 6.06 -24.74
C GLY A 223 27.89 6.64 -24.01
N LYS A 224 28.06 7.81 -23.35
CA LYS A 224 27.01 8.51 -22.58
C LYS A 224 25.81 8.90 -23.48
N LYS A 225 24.88 7.98 -23.74
CA LYS A 225 23.54 8.32 -24.22
C LYS A 225 22.69 8.70 -23.02
N LYS A 226 22.11 9.91 -23.06
CA LYS A 226 20.97 10.25 -22.20
C LYS A 226 19.80 9.37 -22.63
N ASP A 227 19.54 8.32 -21.88
CA ASP A 227 18.41 7.44 -22.15
C ASP A 227 17.12 8.12 -21.69
N ARG A 228 16.33 8.59 -22.65
CA ARG A 228 15.04 9.29 -22.42
C ARG A 228 13.86 8.32 -22.32
N ALA A 229 14.08 7.00 -22.43
CA ALA A 229 13.02 6.01 -22.40
C ALA A 229 12.34 5.93 -21.01
N THR A 230 11.02 5.75 -21.00
CA THR A 230 10.24 5.54 -19.77
C THR A 230 10.58 4.17 -19.16
N LEU A 231 10.27 3.97 -17.87
CA LEU A 231 10.48 2.66 -17.24
C LEU A 231 9.68 1.55 -17.97
N MET A 232 8.45 1.85 -18.37
CA MET A 232 7.59 0.95 -19.15
C MET A 232 8.27 0.52 -20.47
N GLU A 233 8.86 1.47 -21.20
CA GLU A 233 9.60 1.18 -22.43
C GLU A 233 10.86 0.33 -22.16
N LYS A 234 11.60 0.64 -21.09
CA LYS A 234 12.83 -0.09 -20.73
C LYS A 234 12.57 -1.54 -20.35
N MET A 235 11.42 -1.84 -19.76
CA MET A 235 11.10 -3.22 -19.36
C MET A 235 10.59 -4.07 -20.53
N ALA A 236 10.05 -3.45 -21.58
CA ALA A 236 9.57 -4.12 -22.78
C ALA A 236 10.64 -4.17 -23.90
N GLU A 237 11.71 -4.94 -23.67
CA GLU A 237 12.77 -5.16 -24.67
C GLU A 237 12.24 -5.96 -25.87
N ASP A 238 11.64 -7.14 -25.66
CA ASP A 238 10.93 -7.88 -26.70
C ASP A 238 9.45 -7.49 -26.72
N ARG A 239 9.14 -6.49 -27.54
CA ARG A 239 7.82 -5.88 -27.61
C ARG A 239 6.74 -6.79 -28.21
N LYS A 240 7.06 -8.01 -28.69
CA LYS A 240 6.08 -8.91 -29.34
C LYS A 240 6.06 -10.31 -28.74
N ILE A 241 5.01 -10.61 -27.98
CA ILE A 241 4.74 -11.94 -27.42
C ILE A 241 3.44 -12.47 -28.02
N VAL A 242 3.56 -13.29 -29.06
CA VAL A 242 2.42 -13.90 -29.76
C VAL A 242 1.66 -14.85 -28.83
N TYR A 243 0.32 -14.89 -28.97
CA TYR A 243 -0.57 -15.80 -28.23
C TYR A 243 -0.15 -17.26 -28.41
N GLU A 244 -0.23 -18.04 -27.34
CA GLU A 244 0.16 -19.47 -27.32
C GLU A 244 1.62 -19.78 -27.72
N SER A 245 2.46 -18.77 -27.94
CA SER A 245 3.88 -18.95 -28.23
C SER A 245 4.63 -19.58 -27.04
N LYS A 246 5.84 -20.10 -27.30
CA LYS A 246 6.72 -20.62 -26.23
C LYS A 246 6.96 -19.58 -25.13
N LYS A 247 7.04 -18.30 -25.50
CA LYS A 247 7.29 -17.20 -24.57
C LYS A 247 6.04 -16.85 -23.74
N TYR A 248 4.87 -16.89 -24.38
CA TYR A 248 3.57 -16.81 -23.69
C TYR A 248 3.47 -17.88 -22.58
N LYS A 249 3.63 -19.16 -22.96
CA LYS A 249 3.52 -20.29 -22.01
C LYS A 249 4.53 -20.22 -20.87
N LYS A 250 5.73 -19.68 -21.13
CA LYS A 250 6.73 -19.45 -20.07
C LYS A 250 6.30 -18.41 -19.05
N GLY A 251 5.59 -17.35 -19.45
CA GLY A 251 5.04 -16.36 -18.52
C GLY A 251 4.01 -16.99 -17.60
N ILE A 252 3.06 -17.75 -18.16
CA ILE A 252 2.05 -18.48 -17.36
C ILE A 252 2.72 -19.49 -16.42
N TYR A 253 3.70 -20.26 -16.91
CA TYR A 253 4.45 -21.21 -16.06
C TYR A 253 5.22 -20.51 -14.94
N GLN A 254 5.82 -19.35 -15.22
CA GLN A 254 6.51 -18.53 -14.22
C GLN A 254 5.57 -18.11 -13.10
N PHE A 255 4.41 -17.56 -13.46
CA PHE A 255 3.37 -17.16 -12.51
C PHE A 255 2.99 -18.33 -11.62
N ASN A 256 2.54 -19.44 -12.22
CA ASN A 256 2.09 -20.61 -11.50
C ASN A 256 3.18 -21.18 -10.58
N TYR A 257 4.42 -21.30 -11.09
CA TYR A 257 5.54 -21.83 -10.30
C TYR A 257 5.79 -21.01 -9.03
N ASN A 258 5.77 -19.68 -9.13
CA ASN A 258 6.05 -18.81 -8.00
C ASN A 258 4.85 -18.74 -7.04
N PHE A 259 3.63 -18.61 -7.55
CA PHE A 259 2.42 -18.53 -6.73
C PHE A 259 2.11 -19.84 -5.99
N GLU A 260 2.36 -21.01 -6.58
CA GLU A 260 2.26 -22.27 -5.84
C GLU A 260 3.21 -22.31 -4.63
N ARG A 261 4.39 -21.69 -4.73
CA ARG A 261 5.35 -21.62 -3.62
C ARG A 261 4.95 -20.61 -2.58
N ILE A 262 4.38 -19.47 -3.00
CA ILE A 262 3.76 -18.51 -2.08
C ILE A 262 2.66 -19.23 -1.29
N ALA A 263 1.75 -19.94 -1.96
CA ALA A 263 0.69 -20.72 -1.35
C ALA A 263 1.22 -21.76 -0.35
N GLN A 264 2.27 -22.50 -0.70
CA GLN A 264 2.89 -23.49 0.18
C GLN A 264 3.55 -22.85 1.41
N LEU A 265 4.24 -21.71 1.25
CA LEU A 265 4.88 -20.99 2.34
C LEU A 265 3.83 -20.45 3.32
N THR A 266 2.78 -19.81 2.80
CA THR A 266 1.71 -19.24 3.64
C THR A 266 0.86 -20.33 4.29
N GLN A 267 0.61 -21.45 3.61
CA GLN A 267 -0.06 -22.60 4.21
C GLN A 267 0.72 -23.15 5.40
N LYS A 268 2.04 -23.32 5.23
CA LYS A 268 2.91 -23.81 6.30
C LYS A 268 2.96 -22.86 7.49
N ALA A 269 2.89 -21.56 7.24
CA ALA A 269 2.88 -20.52 8.26
C ALA A 269 1.47 -20.28 8.85
N GLY A 270 0.41 -20.90 8.32
CA GLY A 270 -0.96 -20.69 8.78
C GLY A 270 -1.53 -19.32 8.44
N ILE A 271 -1.02 -18.64 7.42
CA ILE A 271 -1.40 -17.27 7.04
C ILE A 271 -2.51 -17.30 5.98
N PRO A 272 -3.72 -16.79 6.27
CA PRO A 272 -4.76 -16.55 5.28
C PRO A 272 -4.29 -15.66 4.11
N VAL A 273 -4.58 -16.05 2.88
CA VAL A 273 -4.24 -15.26 1.69
C VAL A 273 -5.51 -14.83 0.96
N PHE A 274 -5.65 -13.54 0.69
CA PHE A 274 -6.70 -13.02 -0.19
C PHE A 274 -6.08 -12.74 -1.56
N LEU A 275 -6.43 -13.56 -2.54
CA LEU A 275 -5.86 -13.50 -3.88
C LEU A 275 -6.90 -12.98 -4.86
N SER A 276 -6.62 -11.79 -5.43
CA SER A 276 -7.58 -11.09 -6.28
C SER A 276 -7.37 -11.36 -7.78
N SER A 277 -8.48 -11.59 -8.49
CA SER A 277 -8.52 -11.58 -9.95
C SER A 277 -8.10 -10.21 -10.50
N LEU A 278 -7.41 -10.19 -11.63
CA LEU A 278 -6.93 -8.97 -12.25
C LEU A 278 -7.96 -8.36 -13.19
N VAL A 279 -7.99 -7.03 -13.24
CA VAL A 279 -8.77 -6.30 -14.24
C VAL A 279 -7.88 -5.66 -15.29
N SER A 280 -8.43 -5.47 -16.47
CA SER A 280 -7.80 -4.75 -17.57
C SER A 280 -8.84 -4.02 -18.38
N ASN A 281 -8.43 -2.97 -19.06
CA ASN A 281 -9.29 -2.22 -19.95
C ASN A 281 -9.52 -2.98 -21.25
N GLU A 282 -10.77 -3.34 -21.48
CA GLU A 282 -11.21 -4.15 -22.63
C GLU A 282 -11.60 -3.23 -23.78
N LYS A 283 -12.55 -2.33 -23.54
CA LYS A 283 -13.17 -1.47 -24.55
C LYS A 283 -12.43 -0.16 -24.78
N GLY A 284 -11.88 0.42 -23.72
CA GLY A 284 -11.33 1.78 -23.73
C GLY A 284 -9.96 1.91 -24.38
N LEU A 285 -9.35 0.80 -24.80
CA LEU A 285 -7.98 0.75 -25.31
C LEU A 285 -7.84 -0.22 -26.48
N LYS A 286 -7.50 0.33 -27.66
CA LYS A 286 -7.15 -0.47 -28.84
C LYS A 286 -5.89 -1.30 -28.61
N PRO A 287 -5.74 -2.46 -29.27
CA PRO A 287 -4.52 -3.25 -29.22
C PRO A 287 -3.29 -2.42 -29.59
N PHE A 288 -2.19 -2.55 -28.84
CA PHE A 288 -0.96 -1.81 -29.13
C PHE A 288 -0.22 -2.42 -30.33
N ILE A 289 -0.15 -3.76 -30.39
CA ILE A 289 0.40 -4.50 -31.54
C ILE A 289 -0.64 -5.51 -31.97
N GLY A 290 -1.59 -5.04 -32.77
CA GLY A 290 -2.77 -5.82 -33.13
C GLY A 290 -2.76 -6.55 -34.47
N ASN A 291 -1.72 -6.40 -35.28
CA ASN A 291 -1.65 -7.08 -36.58
C ASN A 291 -1.24 -8.55 -36.40
N GLY A 292 -2.17 -9.45 -36.72
CA GLY A 292 -1.94 -10.90 -36.78
C GLY A 292 -1.28 -11.35 -38.08
N THR A 293 -1.03 -12.66 -38.21
CA THR A 293 -0.64 -13.26 -39.50
C THR A 293 -1.83 -13.44 -40.44
N ASN A 294 -3.05 -13.46 -39.90
CA ASN A 294 -4.34 -13.52 -40.58
C ASN A 294 -5.42 -12.86 -39.68
N GLU A 295 -6.67 -12.78 -40.15
CA GLU A 295 -7.79 -12.19 -39.40
C GLU A 295 -8.06 -12.92 -38.07
N GLU A 296 -7.99 -14.25 -38.06
CA GLU A 296 -8.22 -15.10 -36.86
C GLU A 296 -7.20 -14.88 -35.73
N THR A 297 -6.07 -14.24 -36.03
CA THR A 297 -5.01 -13.91 -35.06
C THR A 297 -4.80 -12.41 -34.93
N SER A 298 -5.67 -11.60 -35.53
CA SER A 298 -5.59 -10.14 -35.54
C SER A 298 -6.38 -9.55 -34.38
N ALA A 299 -5.68 -8.96 -33.41
CA ALA A 299 -6.32 -8.26 -32.31
C ALA A 299 -7.17 -7.08 -32.81
N ASN A 300 -6.71 -6.39 -33.87
CA ASN A 300 -7.43 -5.27 -34.46
C ASN A 300 -8.76 -5.73 -35.05
N HIS A 301 -8.77 -6.88 -35.72
CA HIS A 301 -10.00 -7.47 -36.28
C HIS A 301 -11.03 -7.76 -35.18
N TYR A 302 -10.61 -8.41 -34.09
CA TYR A 302 -11.51 -8.68 -32.97
C TYR A 302 -11.98 -7.39 -32.27
N PHE A 303 -11.13 -6.36 -32.19
CA PHE A 303 -11.53 -5.09 -31.62
C PHE A 303 -12.64 -4.42 -32.45
N GLU A 304 -12.51 -4.45 -33.78
CA GLU A 304 -13.54 -3.93 -34.70
C GLU A 304 -14.86 -4.72 -34.59
N LEU A 305 -14.79 -6.06 -34.53
CA LEU A 305 -15.98 -6.90 -34.31
C LEU A 305 -16.66 -6.60 -32.96
N ALA A 306 -15.88 -6.30 -31.93
CA ALA A 306 -16.39 -5.95 -30.62
C ALA A 306 -17.13 -4.59 -30.64
N ASP A 307 -16.55 -3.58 -31.29
CA ASP A 307 -17.17 -2.27 -31.49
C ASP A 307 -18.49 -2.40 -32.27
N GLU A 308 -18.52 -3.17 -33.35
CA GLU A 308 -19.74 -3.43 -34.11
C GLU A 308 -20.82 -4.12 -33.28
N ALA A 309 -20.44 -5.16 -32.53
CA ALA A 309 -21.37 -5.87 -31.65
C ALA A 309 -21.90 -4.94 -30.54
N TYR A 310 -21.06 -4.03 -30.03
CA TYR A 310 -21.44 -3.06 -29.01
C TYR A 310 -22.50 -2.09 -29.54
N GLN A 311 -22.31 -1.56 -30.76
CA GLN A 311 -23.31 -0.69 -31.39
C GLN A 311 -24.65 -1.40 -31.66
N LYS A 312 -24.62 -2.72 -31.87
CA LYS A 312 -25.82 -3.56 -32.06
C LYS A 312 -26.46 -4.01 -30.73
N GLY A 313 -25.88 -3.67 -29.58
CA GLY A 313 -26.36 -4.11 -28.27
C GLY A 313 -26.16 -5.60 -27.97
N ASN A 314 -25.30 -6.30 -28.73
CA ASN A 314 -25.03 -7.72 -28.53
C ASN A 314 -23.92 -7.94 -27.49
N VAL A 315 -24.29 -7.82 -26.21
CA VAL A 315 -23.38 -7.87 -25.06
C VAL A 315 -22.45 -9.10 -25.08
N LYS A 316 -23.00 -10.29 -25.37
CA LYS A 316 -22.23 -11.55 -25.35
C LYS A 316 -21.11 -11.54 -26.39
N GLU A 317 -21.43 -11.15 -27.63
CA GLU A 317 -20.44 -11.12 -28.71
C GLU A 317 -19.44 -9.98 -28.52
N THR A 318 -19.88 -8.85 -27.96
CA THR A 318 -18.99 -7.75 -27.59
C THR A 318 -17.94 -8.19 -26.58
N LYS A 319 -18.36 -8.79 -25.45
CA LYS A 319 -17.45 -9.22 -24.38
C LYS A 319 -16.42 -10.22 -24.92
N LYS A 320 -16.90 -11.23 -25.65
CA LYS A 320 -16.04 -12.24 -26.29
C LYS A 320 -15.00 -11.61 -27.21
N ASN A 321 -15.39 -10.69 -28.09
CA ASN A 321 -14.48 -10.11 -29.06
C ASN A 321 -13.50 -9.10 -28.44
N TYR A 322 -13.89 -8.33 -27.41
CA TYR A 322 -12.90 -7.52 -26.68
C TYR A 322 -11.88 -8.38 -25.92
N ILE A 323 -12.30 -9.51 -25.34
CA ILE A 323 -11.37 -10.47 -24.73
C ILE A 323 -10.40 -11.03 -25.78
N LEU A 324 -10.89 -11.43 -26.96
CA LEU A 324 -10.01 -11.91 -28.04
C LEU A 324 -9.05 -10.81 -28.53
N ALA A 325 -9.52 -9.57 -28.66
CA ALA A 325 -8.66 -8.44 -28.98
C ALA A 325 -7.55 -8.26 -27.94
N LYS A 326 -7.85 -8.44 -26.65
CA LYS A 326 -6.84 -8.43 -25.58
C LYS A 326 -5.86 -9.61 -25.71
N GLU A 327 -6.36 -10.84 -25.91
CA GLU A 327 -5.52 -12.05 -25.96
C GLU A 327 -4.52 -12.03 -27.13
N TYR A 328 -4.96 -11.50 -28.29
CA TYR A 328 -4.15 -11.38 -29.49
C TYR A 328 -3.25 -10.14 -29.55
N ASP A 329 -3.41 -9.18 -28.63
CA ASP A 329 -2.48 -8.05 -28.53
C ASP A 329 -1.07 -8.57 -28.22
N GLN A 330 -0.15 -8.38 -29.16
CA GLN A 330 1.19 -8.94 -29.03
C GLN A 330 2.04 -8.15 -28.03
N LEU A 331 1.62 -6.94 -27.65
CA LEU A 331 2.21 -6.23 -26.53
C LEU A 331 1.42 -6.55 -25.25
N ARG A 332 1.87 -7.58 -24.53
CA ARG A 332 1.22 -8.15 -23.34
C ARG A 332 1.38 -7.30 -22.07
N PHE A 333 0.91 -6.06 -22.12
CA PHE A 333 0.73 -5.24 -20.92
C PHE A 333 -0.58 -5.53 -20.19
N ARG A 334 -1.60 -6.00 -20.93
CA ARG A 334 -2.78 -6.59 -20.31
C ARG A 334 -2.49 -8.06 -20.00
N ALA A 335 -2.79 -8.47 -18.77
CA ALA A 335 -2.64 -9.87 -18.36
C ALA A 335 -3.58 -10.75 -19.20
N PRO A 336 -3.11 -11.91 -19.69
CA PRO A 336 -3.97 -12.89 -20.34
C PRO A 336 -5.01 -13.47 -19.38
N GLU A 337 -6.16 -13.92 -19.88
CA GLU A 337 -7.20 -14.59 -19.07
C GLU A 337 -6.64 -15.79 -18.29
N ALA A 338 -5.67 -16.50 -18.87
CA ALA A 338 -4.98 -17.62 -18.23
C ALA A 338 -4.31 -17.27 -16.88
N ILE A 339 -4.04 -15.98 -16.58
CA ILE A 339 -3.55 -15.56 -15.26
C ILE A 339 -4.69 -15.62 -14.23
N ASN A 340 -5.89 -15.14 -14.57
CA ASN A 340 -7.06 -15.22 -13.68
C ASN A 340 -7.50 -16.68 -13.48
N ASP A 341 -7.45 -17.51 -14.52
CA ASP A 341 -7.69 -18.95 -14.41
C ASP A 341 -6.76 -19.61 -13.36
N LYS A 342 -5.48 -19.21 -13.35
CA LYS A 342 -4.51 -19.74 -12.37
C LYS A 342 -4.74 -19.22 -10.96
N ILE A 343 -5.22 -17.98 -10.82
CA ILE A 343 -5.60 -17.42 -9.53
C ILE A 343 -6.77 -18.22 -8.94
N GLU A 344 -7.80 -18.49 -9.72
CA GLU A 344 -8.96 -19.30 -9.30
C GLU A 344 -8.56 -20.75 -9.02
N GLU A 345 -7.73 -21.37 -9.86
CA GLU A 345 -7.23 -22.73 -9.60
C GLU A 345 -6.48 -22.84 -8.26
N LEU A 346 -5.69 -21.82 -7.91
CA LEU A 346 -4.96 -21.79 -6.64
C LEU A 346 -5.91 -21.67 -5.44
N SER A 347 -6.97 -20.85 -5.52
CA SER A 347 -7.94 -20.72 -4.42
C SER A 347 -8.75 -22.01 -4.22
N LEU A 348 -9.11 -22.69 -5.31
CA LEU A 348 -9.79 -23.99 -5.24
C LEU A 348 -8.89 -25.10 -4.67
N ARG A 349 -7.58 -25.02 -4.91
CA ARG A 349 -6.60 -26.03 -4.48
C ARG A 349 -6.13 -25.83 -3.03
N PHE A 350 -6.07 -24.60 -2.54
CA PHE A 350 -5.56 -24.26 -1.22
C PHE A 350 -6.63 -23.59 -0.38
N SER A 351 -7.16 -24.29 0.62
CA SER A 351 -8.30 -23.84 1.43
C SER A 351 -8.06 -22.57 2.27
N HIS A 352 -6.80 -22.16 2.48
CA HIS A 352 -6.45 -20.92 3.18
C HIS A 352 -6.34 -19.71 2.22
N ILE A 353 -6.55 -19.93 0.92
CA ILE A 353 -6.59 -18.87 -0.10
C ILE A 353 -8.05 -18.51 -0.39
N TYR A 354 -8.43 -17.29 -0.03
CA TYR A 354 -9.70 -16.67 -0.32
C TYR A 354 -9.62 -15.99 -1.70
N PHE A 355 -10.52 -16.34 -2.60
CA PHE A 355 -10.60 -15.73 -3.91
C PHE A 355 -11.35 -14.39 -3.84
N VAL A 356 -10.69 -13.31 -4.26
CA VAL A 356 -11.31 -11.99 -4.34
C VAL A 356 -11.66 -11.71 -5.80
N ASP A 357 -12.92 -11.91 -6.17
CA ASP A 357 -13.40 -11.76 -7.56
C ASP A 357 -13.62 -10.27 -7.95
N THR A 358 -12.52 -9.52 -7.96
CA THR A 358 -12.51 -8.11 -8.36
C THR A 358 -12.94 -7.91 -9.82
N GLN A 359 -12.69 -8.88 -10.71
CA GLN A 359 -13.12 -8.81 -12.11
C GLN A 359 -14.65 -8.77 -12.21
N CYS A 360 -15.34 -9.71 -11.56
CA CYS A 360 -16.81 -9.71 -11.54
C CYS A 360 -17.36 -8.40 -10.96
N ARG A 361 -16.72 -7.85 -9.92
CA ARG A 361 -17.14 -6.56 -9.31
C ARG A 361 -17.01 -5.40 -10.29
N PHE A 362 -15.91 -5.31 -11.03
CA PHE A 362 -15.74 -4.29 -12.08
C PHE A 362 -16.76 -4.45 -13.22
N GLU A 363 -17.04 -5.69 -13.64
CA GLU A 363 -18.05 -5.96 -14.67
C GLU A 363 -19.44 -5.56 -14.20
N SER A 364 -19.81 -5.87 -12.96
CA SER A 364 -21.15 -5.62 -12.41
C SER A 364 -21.58 -4.15 -12.43
N VAL A 365 -20.62 -3.21 -12.39
CA VAL A 365 -20.87 -1.76 -12.41
C VAL A 365 -20.52 -1.11 -13.75
N SER A 366 -19.93 -1.87 -14.67
CA SER A 366 -19.57 -1.37 -16.00
C SER A 366 -20.76 -1.47 -16.95
N ASP A 367 -20.89 -0.49 -17.85
CA ASP A 367 -21.91 -0.51 -18.89
C ASP A 367 -21.85 -1.82 -19.69
N ASN A 368 -22.96 -2.56 -19.69
CA ASN A 368 -23.09 -3.87 -20.35
C ASN A 368 -22.06 -4.93 -19.87
N GLY A 369 -21.47 -4.79 -18.67
CA GLY A 369 -20.48 -5.76 -18.18
C GLY A 369 -19.09 -5.65 -18.82
N ILE A 370 -18.80 -4.55 -19.52
CA ILE A 370 -17.56 -4.39 -20.29
C ILE A 370 -16.66 -3.34 -19.64
N ILE A 371 -15.52 -3.79 -19.12
CA ILE A 371 -14.60 -2.94 -18.37
C ILE A 371 -13.93 -1.94 -19.31
N GLY A 372 -13.98 -0.65 -18.95
CA GLY A 372 -13.49 0.43 -19.80
C GLY A 372 -12.97 1.66 -19.05
N ASN A 373 -12.90 2.76 -19.79
CA ASN A 373 -12.37 4.05 -19.31
C ASN A 373 -13.18 4.69 -18.18
N ALA A 374 -14.35 4.14 -17.82
CA ALA A 374 -15.09 4.60 -16.64
C ALA A 374 -14.32 4.32 -15.34
N LEU A 375 -13.67 3.16 -15.25
CA LEU A 375 -13.00 2.69 -14.04
C LEU A 375 -11.47 2.70 -14.16
N LEU A 376 -10.94 2.67 -15.38
CA LEU A 376 -9.50 2.61 -15.66
C LEU A 376 -9.06 3.85 -16.45
N TRP A 377 -7.83 4.30 -16.23
CA TRP A 377 -7.22 5.38 -17.01
C TRP A 377 -6.74 4.92 -18.39
N GLU A 378 -6.25 3.70 -18.45
CA GLU A 378 -5.52 3.12 -19.57
C GLU A 378 -5.56 1.59 -19.46
N HIS A 379 -4.52 0.82 -19.82
CA HIS A 379 -4.62 -0.65 -19.89
C HIS A 379 -4.98 -1.34 -18.56
N VAL A 380 -4.52 -0.84 -17.39
CA VAL A 380 -4.66 -1.53 -16.09
C VAL A 380 -4.77 -0.63 -14.86
N HIS A 381 -4.34 0.65 -14.92
CA HIS A 381 -4.33 1.55 -13.78
C HIS A 381 -5.72 2.11 -13.50
N PRO A 382 -6.30 1.84 -12.30
CA PRO A 382 -7.61 2.34 -11.94
C PRO A 382 -7.65 3.85 -11.74
N LYS A 383 -8.81 4.42 -12.03
CA LYS A 383 -9.24 5.71 -11.47
C LYS A 383 -9.57 5.54 -9.99
N LEU A 384 -9.80 6.63 -9.26
CA LEU A 384 -10.23 6.56 -7.85
C LEU A 384 -11.47 5.67 -7.66
N GLU A 385 -12.43 5.76 -8.57
CA GLU A 385 -13.60 4.89 -8.54
C GLU A 385 -13.23 3.41 -8.70
N GLY A 386 -12.33 3.07 -9.64
CA GLY A 386 -11.82 1.71 -9.76
C GLY A 386 -11.01 1.26 -8.53
N TYR A 387 -10.19 2.14 -7.94
CA TYR A 387 -9.46 1.83 -6.72
C TYR A 387 -10.38 1.56 -5.52
N SER A 388 -11.48 2.31 -5.41
CA SER A 388 -12.50 2.06 -4.40
C SER A 388 -13.16 0.69 -4.56
N LEU A 389 -13.33 0.19 -5.80
CA LEU A 389 -13.85 -1.16 -6.07
C LEU A 389 -12.85 -2.26 -5.73
N VAL A 390 -11.57 -2.07 -6.06
CA VAL A 390 -10.50 -3.02 -5.65
C VAL A 390 -10.51 -3.14 -4.13
N ALA A 391 -10.49 -2.01 -3.42
CA ALA A 391 -10.52 -1.98 -1.97
C ALA A 391 -11.78 -2.62 -1.39
N HIS A 392 -12.96 -2.31 -1.96
CA HIS A 392 -14.23 -2.86 -1.49
C HIS A 392 -14.34 -4.36 -1.74
N SER A 393 -13.76 -4.88 -2.82
CA SER A 393 -13.71 -6.32 -3.10
C SER A 393 -12.93 -7.07 -2.01
N PHE A 394 -11.74 -6.57 -1.65
CA PHE A 394 -10.97 -7.13 -0.53
C PHE A 394 -11.71 -7.00 0.80
N TYR A 395 -12.33 -5.84 1.04
CA TYR A 395 -13.10 -5.58 2.25
C TYR A 395 -14.23 -6.59 2.43
N GLU A 396 -15.05 -6.83 1.40
CA GLU A 396 -16.15 -7.78 1.46
C GLU A 396 -15.67 -9.21 1.73
N GLU A 397 -14.56 -9.62 1.12
CA GLU A 397 -14.03 -10.96 1.34
C GLU A 397 -13.43 -11.12 2.75
N ILE A 398 -12.72 -10.10 3.27
CA ILE A 398 -12.26 -10.10 4.67
C ILE A 398 -13.46 -10.17 5.62
N LEU A 399 -14.50 -9.39 5.35
CA LEU A 399 -15.75 -9.42 6.07
C LEU A 399 -16.42 -10.81 6.02
N ALA A 400 -16.43 -11.48 4.86
CA ALA A 400 -17.01 -12.80 4.69
C ALA A 400 -16.22 -13.89 5.41
N SER A 401 -14.88 -13.77 5.42
CA SER A 401 -13.96 -14.72 6.04
C SER A 401 -14.08 -14.78 7.58
N ARG A 402 -14.58 -13.70 8.21
CA ARG A 402 -14.69 -13.54 9.67
C ARG A 402 -13.34 -13.66 10.42
N LEU A 403 -12.23 -13.33 9.75
CA LEU A 403 -10.90 -13.33 10.38
C LEU A 403 -10.75 -12.23 11.44
N VAL A 404 -11.41 -11.08 11.26
CA VAL A 404 -11.42 -10.01 12.26
C VAL A 404 -12.56 -10.28 13.25
N ASP A 405 -12.22 -10.77 14.43
CA ASP A 405 -13.17 -11.03 15.51
C ASP A 405 -13.61 -9.72 16.17
N SER A 406 -14.85 -9.31 15.95
CA SER A 406 -15.44 -8.21 16.70
C SER A 406 -16.93 -8.41 16.96
N LYS A 407 -17.35 -8.02 18.17
CA LYS A 407 -18.77 -7.94 18.57
C LYS A 407 -19.52 -6.79 17.88
N TYR A 408 -18.79 -5.79 17.38
CA TYR A 408 -19.33 -4.61 16.72
C TYR A 408 -18.83 -4.56 15.28
N ARG A 409 -19.75 -4.75 14.34
CA ARG A 409 -19.47 -4.72 12.91
C ARG A 409 -20.54 -3.89 12.21
N TYR A 410 -20.13 -2.74 11.68
CA TYR A 410 -20.90 -2.00 10.70
C TYR A 410 -20.34 -2.33 9.31
N ALA A 411 -21.16 -2.89 8.43
CA ALA A 411 -20.72 -3.18 7.06
C ALA A 411 -20.88 -1.92 6.20
N LEU A 412 -19.77 -1.40 5.69
CA LEU A 412 -19.74 -0.22 4.84
C LEU A 412 -20.09 -0.61 3.40
N SER A 413 -21.14 0.01 2.84
CA SER A 413 -21.45 -0.17 1.42
C SER A 413 -20.38 0.48 0.53
N TRP A 414 -20.27 0.05 -0.73
CA TRP A 414 -19.33 0.68 -1.67
C TRP A 414 -19.65 2.18 -1.88
N SER A 415 -20.93 2.53 -1.92
CA SER A 415 -21.36 3.93 -2.04
C SER A 415 -20.94 4.77 -0.84
N ASP A 416 -21.14 4.24 0.37
CA ASP A 416 -20.74 4.93 1.60
C ASP A 416 -19.22 5.09 1.67
N LEU A 417 -18.46 4.05 1.28
CA LEU A 417 -17.01 4.13 1.21
C LEU A 417 -16.56 5.26 0.27
N LYS A 418 -17.13 5.36 -0.93
CA LYS A 418 -16.82 6.46 -1.87
C LYS A 418 -17.15 7.83 -1.31
N GLN A 419 -18.29 7.95 -0.64
CA GLN A 419 -18.73 9.24 -0.09
C GLN A 419 -17.89 9.68 1.11
N GLN A 420 -17.49 8.74 1.97
CA GLN A 420 -16.85 9.04 3.25
C GLN A 420 -15.32 9.09 3.17
N MET A 421 -14.71 8.45 2.17
CA MET A 421 -13.25 8.43 2.01
C MET A 421 -12.67 9.86 1.95
N PRO A 422 -11.69 10.22 2.81
CA PRO A 422 -11.11 11.55 2.86
C PRO A 422 -10.06 11.76 1.76
N ILE A 423 -10.49 11.69 0.49
CA ILE A 423 -9.65 11.97 -0.67
C ILE A 423 -9.94 13.36 -1.25
N THR A 424 -8.91 14.13 -1.57
CA THR A 424 -9.08 15.52 -2.01
C THR A 424 -9.19 15.62 -3.53
N GLU A 425 -9.76 16.73 -4.02
CA GLU A 425 -9.78 17.02 -5.45
C GLU A 425 -8.37 17.21 -6.02
N VAL A 426 -7.43 17.72 -5.21
CA VAL A 426 -6.02 17.82 -5.59
C VAL A 426 -5.40 16.45 -5.88
N ASP A 427 -5.76 15.41 -5.10
CA ASP A 427 -5.32 14.04 -5.37
C ASP A 427 -5.83 13.55 -6.73
N GLU A 428 -7.11 13.80 -7.04
CA GLU A 428 -7.72 13.42 -8.31
C GLU A 428 -7.05 14.11 -9.51
N ILE A 429 -6.84 15.43 -9.42
CA ILE A 429 -6.18 16.24 -10.44
C ILE A 429 -4.73 15.78 -10.64
N ALA A 430 -3.99 15.54 -9.56
CA ALA A 430 -2.61 15.07 -9.64
C ALA A 430 -2.53 13.74 -10.38
N GLY A 431 -3.40 12.78 -10.02
CA GLY A 431 -3.49 11.51 -10.73
C GLY A 431 -3.82 11.69 -12.21
N LYS A 432 -4.76 12.57 -12.55
CA LYS A 432 -5.10 12.90 -13.96
C LYS A 432 -3.88 13.42 -14.73
N TYR A 433 -3.10 14.33 -14.16
CA TYR A 433 -1.93 14.89 -14.83
C TYR A 433 -0.76 13.92 -14.94
N GLU A 434 -0.52 13.09 -13.93
CA GLU A 434 0.48 12.01 -14.02
C GLU A 434 0.10 11.01 -15.13
N MET A 435 -1.20 10.74 -15.32
CA MET A 435 -1.66 9.92 -16.44
C MET A 435 -1.52 10.58 -17.81
N LEU A 436 -1.72 11.90 -17.91
CA LEU A 436 -1.44 12.62 -19.16
C LEU A 436 0.04 12.49 -19.54
N GLN A 437 0.95 12.61 -18.57
CA GLN A 437 2.39 12.44 -18.79
C GLN A 437 2.75 11.00 -19.19
N LEU A 438 2.15 9.99 -18.54
CA LEU A 438 2.38 8.59 -18.91
C LEU A 438 1.95 8.31 -20.36
N LYS A 439 0.75 8.76 -20.73
CA LYS A 439 0.17 8.50 -22.06
C LYS A 439 0.80 9.33 -23.18
N GLU A 440 1.58 10.36 -22.87
CA GLU A 440 2.44 11.03 -23.86
C GLU A 440 3.55 10.09 -24.38
N GLY A 441 4.01 9.18 -23.52
CA GLY A 441 5.07 8.22 -23.83
C GLY A 441 4.62 6.98 -24.61
N TRP A 442 5.61 6.17 -25.01
CA TRP A 442 5.34 4.83 -25.54
C TRP A 442 4.66 3.97 -24.46
N PRO A 443 3.67 3.11 -24.82
CA PRO A 443 3.17 2.83 -26.17
C PRO A 443 1.96 3.65 -26.63
N PHE A 444 1.56 4.70 -25.90
CA PHE A 444 0.30 5.41 -26.12
C PHE A 444 0.39 6.56 -27.12
N TYR A 445 1.43 7.40 -27.00
CA TYR A 445 1.65 8.56 -27.87
C TYR A 445 0.47 9.55 -27.94
N GLU A 446 -0.29 9.70 -26.86
CA GLU A 446 -1.38 10.66 -26.74
C GLU A 446 -0.82 12.06 -26.40
N PRO A 447 -1.07 13.09 -27.22
CA PRO A 447 -0.56 14.41 -26.94
C PRO A 447 -1.23 15.00 -25.69
N ILE A 448 -0.43 15.62 -24.82
CA ILE A 448 -0.97 16.37 -23.66
C ILE A 448 -1.80 17.55 -24.19
N PRO A 449 -3.06 17.71 -23.76
CA PRO A 449 -3.88 18.86 -24.13
C PRO A 449 -3.19 20.18 -23.78
N LYS A 450 -3.43 21.24 -24.56
CA LYS A 450 -2.90 22.57 -24.24
C LYS A 450 -3.57 23.11 -22.98
N ILE A 451 -2.82 23.16 -21.89
CA ILE A 451 -3.27 23.73 -20.62
C ILE A 451 -2.87 25.20 -20.56
N ASN A 452 -3.86 26.10 -20.43
CA ASN A 452 -3.59 27.52 -20.20
C ASN A 452 -3.24 27.75 -18.72
N LYS A 453 -1.95 27.96 -18.44
CA LYS A 453 -1.44 28.13 -17.08
C LYS A 453 -1.98 29.37 -16.37
N ASP A 454 -2.37 30.39 -17.13
CA ASP A 454 -2.85 31.67 -16.58
C ASP A 454 -4.30 31.58 -16.07
N THR A 455 -5.02 30.51 -16.42
CA THR A 455 -6.41 30.30 -16.02
C THR A 455 -6.60 29.15 -15.04
N LEU A 456 -5.51 28.50 -14.61
CA LEU A 456 -5.61 27.39 -13.66
C LEU A 456 -6.03 27.90 -12.30
N ASP A 457 -7.05 27.29 -11.72
CA ASP A 457 -7.40 27.56 -10.33
C ASP A 457 -6.34 27.02 -9.36
N MET A 458 -6.52 27.31 -8.07
CA MET A 458 -5.55 26.93 -7.05
C MET A 458 -5.40 25.40 -6.93
N LEU A 459 -6.49 24.64 -7.05
CA LEU A 459 -6.47 23.18 -6.95
C LEU A 459 -5.74 22.57 -8.15
N GLU A 460 -5.99 23.08 -9.34
CA GLU A 460 -5.29 22.67 -10.57
C GLU A 460 -3.79 22.98 -10.52
N GLN A 461 -3.42 24.13 -9.95
CA GLN A 461 -2.02 24.49 -9.72
C GLN A 461 -1.34 23.55 -8.72
N LEU A 462 -1.99 23.23 -7.61
CA LEU A 462 -1.46 22.28 -6.62
C LEU A 462 -1.33 20.88 -7.23
N GLY A 463 -2.39 20.37 -7.87
CA GLY A 463 -2.40 19.05 -8.49
C GLY A 463 -1.30 18.91 -9.56
N GLY A 464 -1.07 19.96 -10.35
CA GLY A 464 0.02 19.93 -11.33
C GLY A 464 1.43 20.06 -10.77
N LYS A 465 1.61 20.83 -9.69
CA LYS A 465 2.90 20.82 -8.97
C LYS A 465 3.16 19.46 -8.34
N LEU A 466 2.14 18.82 -7.79
CA LEU A 466 2.25 17.49 -7.19
C LEU A 466 2.59 16.43 -8.24
N ALA A 467 1.86 16.38 -9.36
CA ALA A 467 2.12 15.43 -10.47
C ALA A 467 3.48 15.61 -11.13
N THR A 468 4.11 16.79 -11.00
CA THR A 468 5.46 17.07 -11.52
C THR A 468 6.55 17.01 -10.45
N ASN A 469 6.22 16.54 -9.24
CA ASN A 469 7.11 16.46 -8.07
C ASN A 469 7.76 17.82 -7.70
N LEU A 470 7.10 18.94 -7.98
CA LEU A 470 7.55 20.29 -7.60
C LEU A 470 7.23 20.62 -6.13
N ILE A 471 6.25 19.93 -5.54
CA ILE A 471 5.89 20.02 -4.12
C ILE A 471 5.64 18.60 -3.58
N SER A 472 5.79 18.42 -2.27
CA SER A 472 5.39 17.17 -1.61
C SER A 472 3.86 17.10 -1.45
N TRP A 473 3.36 15.90 -1.17
CA TRP A 473 1.94 15.71 -0.83
C TRP A 473 1.59 16.49 0.46
N ASP A 474 2.48 16.50 1.45
CA ASP A 474 2.27 17.24 2.71
C ASP A 474 2.17 18.75 2.49
N ASP A 475 3.03 19.32 1.63
CA ASP A 475 2.98 20.74 1.27
C ASP A 475 1.67 21.09 0.55
N ALA A 476 1.20 20.20 -0.33
CA ALA A 476 -0.06 20.35 -1.02
C ALA A 476 -1.24 20.32 -0.04
N MET A 477 -1.29 19.34 0.86
CA MET A 477 -2.35 19.21 1.88
C MET A 477 -2.34 20.37 2.88
N GLN A 478 -1.18 20.82 3.34
CA GLN A 478 -1.08 21.97 4.24
C GLN A 478 -1.54 23.27 3.57
N THR A 479 -1.22 23.44 2.28
CA THR A 479 -1.69 24.60 1.50
C THR A 479 -3.20 24.53 1.29
N LEU A 480 -3.71 23.36 0.93
CA LEU A 480 -5.13 23.11 0.73
C LEU A 480 -5.95 23.30 2.02
N TYR A 481 -5.45 22.79 3.14
CA TYR A 481 -6.06 22.96 4.46
C TYR A 481 -6.19 24.45 4.84
N ARG A 482 -5.09 25.22 4.74
CA ARG A 482 -5.11 26.67 5.01
C ARG A 482 -6.05 27.42 4.07
N HIS A 483 -6.11 27.02 2.80
CA HIS A 483 -7.02 27.61 1.84
C HIS A 483 -8.48 27.44 2.27
N TYR A 484 -8.91 26.22 2.61
CA TYR A 484 -10.27 25.98 3.06
C TYR A 484 -10.60 26.67 4.39
N GLN A 485 -9.64 26.73 5.32
CA GLN A 485 -9.80 27.52 6.55
C GLN A 485 -10.04 29.00 6.28
N ASN A 486 -9.28 29.61 5.35
CA ASN A 486 -9.43 31.01 4.99
C ASN A 486 -10.77 31.30 4.28
N LEU A 487 -11.31 30.33 3.53
CA LEU A 487 -12.63 30.43 2.92
C LEU A 487 -13.78 30.17 3.90
N GLY A 488 -13.50 29.65 5.10
CA GLY A 488 -14.52 29.20 6.02
C GLY A 488 -15.16 27.85 5.65
N ASP A 489 -14.63 27.14 4.66
CA ASP A 489 -15.09 25.81 4.25
C ASP A 489 -14.53 24.74 5.20
N MET A 490 -15.18 24.63 6.37
CA MET A 490 -14.75 23.72 7.43
C MET A 490 -14.93 22.24 7.05
N GLU A 491 -15.86 21.92 6.14
CA GLU A 491 -16.10 20.55 5.69
C GLU A 491 -14.94 20.04 4.83
N SER A 492 -14.51 20.85 3.86
CA SER A 492 -13.34 20.51 3.04
C SER A 492 -12.05 20.53 3.87
N ALA A 493 -11.92 21.45 4.84
CA ALA A 493 -10.80 21.45 5.78
C ALA A 493 -10.76 20.17 6.64
N LEU A 494 -11.92 19.70 7.11
CA LEU A 494 -12.03 18.43 7.84
C LEU A 494 -11.60 17.25 6.94
N LYS A 495 -12.03 17.23 5.68
CA LYS A 495 -11.63 16.18 4.72
C LYS A 495 -10.12 16.08 4.56
N VAL A 496 -9.42 17.22 4.47
CA VAL A 496 -7.95 17.26 4.40
C VAL A 496 -7.34 16.73 5.71
N ALA A 497 -7.85 17.14 6.87
CA ALA A 497 -7.36 16.70 8.17
C ALA A 497 -7.54 15.18 8.36
N GLU A 498 -8.69 14.63 7.98
CA GLU A 498 -8.94 13.18 7.99
C GLU A 498 -7.97 12.43 7.06
N GLY A 499 -7.67 13.00 5.89
CA GLY A 499 -6.66 12.45 4.97
C GLY A 499 -5.27 12.37 5.61
N LEU A 500 -4.87 13.39 6.39
CA LEU A 500 -3.61 13.37 7.14
C LEU A 500 -3.60 12.29 8.24
N THR A 501 -4.72 12.07 8.94
CA THR A 501 -4.80 10.98 9.93
C THR A 501 -4.68 9.59 9.30
N LEU A 502 -5.14 9.43 8.05
CA LEU A 502 -5.05 8.16 7.35
C LEU A 502 -3.62 7.87 6.86
N GLU A 503 -2.88 8.90 6.45
CA GLU A 503 -1.48 8.79 6.03
C GLU A 503 -0.53 8.63 7.23
N TYR A 504 -0.80 9.34 8.33
CA TYR A 504 0.03 9.38 9.54
C TYR A 504 -0.69 8.80 10.76
N PRO A 505 -0.99 7.47 10.77
CA PRO A 505 -1.84 6.85 11.79
C PRO A 505 -1.22 6.81 13.19
N TYR A 506 0.09 7.09 13.32
CA TYR A 506 0.81 7.08 14.59
C TYR A 506 1.11 8.48 15.15
N GLU A 507 0.65 9.54 14.47
CA GLU A 507 0.89 10.91 14.92
C GLU A 507 -0.34 11.50 15.61
N ALA A 508 -0.33 11.50 16.94
CA ALA A 508 -1.45 11.99 17.78
C ALA A 508 -1.93 13.40 17.40
N ARG A 509 -1.02 14.29 16.98
CA ARG A 509 -1.34 15.68 16.61
C ARG A 509 -2.42 15.80 15.52
N PHE A 510 -2.37 14.95 14.48
CA PHE A 510 -3.34 15.03 13.39
C PHE A 510 -4.73 14.60 13.85
N TYR A 511 -4.80 13.63 14.76
CA TYR A 511 -6.06 13.21 15.37
C TYR A 511 -6.65 14.33 16.25
N VAL A 512 -5.83 15.02 17.05
CA VAL A 512 -6.30 16.14 17.86
C VAL A 512 -6.84 17.28 16.98
N GLU A 513 -6.13 17.66 15.93
CA GLU A 513 -6.58 18.71 15.00
C GLU A 513 -7.89 18.33 14.31
N THR A 514 -8.00 17.07 13.84
CA THR A 514 -9.22 16.55 13.19
C THR A 514 -10.40 16.49 14.15
N ALA A 515 -10.18 16.12 15.42
CA ALA A 515 -11.21 16.12 16.45
C ALA A 515 -11.73 17.54 16.74
N LEU A 516 -10.84 18.53 16.81
CA LEU A 516 -11.21 19.93 17.02
C LEU A 516 -12.06 20.50 15.88
N LEU A 517 -11.74 20.17 14.62
CA LEU A 517 -12.56 20.54 13.47
C LEU A 517 -13.91 19.83 13.49
N SER A 518 -13.91 18.52 13.77
CA SER A 518 -15.14 17.73 13.90
C SER A 518 -16.08 18.30 14.95
N LEU A 519 -15.53 18.79 16.06
CA LEU A 519 -16.30 19.42 17.13
C LEU A 519 -16.96 20.73 16.69
N ARG A 520 -16.24 21.57 15.94
CA ARG A 520 -16.81 22.80 15.35
C ARG A 520 -17.96 22.51 14.39
N LEU A 521 -17.86 21.39 13.67
CA LEU A 521 -18.90 20.88 12.76
C LEU A 521 -19.98 20.06 13.47
N ARG A 522 -19.90 19.88 14.79
CA ARG A 522 -20.82 19.06 15.61
C ARG A 522 -20.92 17.59 15.17
N LYS A 523 -19.85 17.03 14.58
CA LYS A 523 -19.74 15.63 14.16
C LYS A 523 -19.24 14.76 15.31
N MET A 524 -20.12 14.49 16.29
CA MET A 524 -19.73 13.88 17.56
C MET A 524 -19.11 12.49 17.43
N ASP A 525 -19.55 11.68 16.47
CA ASP A 525 -18.96 10.35 16.22
C ASP A 525 -17.48 10.45 15.84
N LYS A 526 -17.14 11.42 14.99
CA LYS A 526 -15.76 11.71 14.59
C LYS A 526 -14.95 12.29 15.75
N VAL A 527 -15.54 13.19 16.54
CA VAL A 527 -14.90 13.72 17.76
C VAL A 527 -14.48 12.58 18.70
N GLN A 528 -15.39 11.65 18.98
CA GLN A 528 -15.12 10.52 19.85
C GLN A 528 -14.02 9.62 19.28
N TYR A 529 -14.11 9.25 18.00
CA TYR A 529 -13.10 8.42 17.35
C TYR A 529 -11.70 9.06 17.36
N HIS A 530 -11.59 10.33 16.94
CA HIS A 530 -10.30 10.98 16.81
C HIS A 530 -9.67 11.33 18.16
N PHE A 531 -10.42 11.78 19.16
CA PHE A 531 -9.85 11.99 20.49
C PHE A 531 -9.44 10.69 21.16
N LYS A 532 -10.20 9.61 20.98
CA LYS A 532 -9.81 8.29 21.47
C LYS A 532 -8.46 7.87 20.87
N LYS A 533 -8.30 8.00 19.55
CA LYS A 533 -7.03 7.69 18.87
C LYS A 533 -5.88 8.59 19.30
N ALA A 534 -6.12 9.90 19.42
CA ALA A 534 -5.11 10.84 19.93
C ALA A 534 -4.61 10.44 21.32
N PHE A 535 -5.52 10.05 22.22
CA PHE A 535 -5.19 9.61 23.57
C PHE A 535 -4.47 8.26 23.60
N GLU A 536 -4.87 7.30 22.76
CA GLU A 536 -4.19 6.00 22.64
C GLU A 536 -2.72 6.15 22.20
N LEU A 537 -2.44 7.13 21.33
CA LEU A 537 -1.10 7.40 20.80
C LEU A 537 -0.25 8.25 21.76
N ASP A 538 -0.87 9.21 22.45
CA ASP A 538 -0.20 10.10 23.40
C ASP A 538 -1.05 10.26 24.69
N PRO A 539 -0.86 9.39 25.69
CA PRO A 539 -1.55 9.47 26.97
C PRO A 539 -0.89 10.46 27.95
N SER A 540 -0.15 11.46 27.47
CA SER A 540 0.48 12.48 28.31
C SER A 540 -0.53 13.36 29.05
N GLU A 541 -0.10 13.92 30.19
CA GLU A 541 -0.93 14.86 30.95
C GLU A 541 -1.39 16.05 30.10
N GLU A 542 -0.53 16.57 29.23
CA GLU A 542 -0.83 17.69 28.34
C GLU A 542 -1.97 17.35 27.38
N ASN A 543 -1.89 16.19 26.72
CA ASN A 543 -2.91 15.77 25.78
C ASN A 543 -4.25 15.46 26.48
N ILE A 544 -4.21 14.76 27.62
CA ILE A 544 -5.41 14.49 28.42
C ILE A 544 -6.10 15.78 28.86
N ARG A 545 -5.32 16.75 29.33
CA ARG A 545 -5.80 18.09 29.70
C ARG A 545 -6.48 18.76 28.51
N ARG A 546 -5.84 18.76 27.33
CA ARG A 546 -6.38 19.36 26.11
C ARG A 546 -7.71 18.73 25.69
N ILE A 547 -7.77 17.40 25.62
CA ILE A 547 -8.97 16.65 25.23
C ILE A 547 -10.12 16.93 26.21
N THR A 548 -9.85 16.78 27.51
CA THR A 548 -10.85 16.93 28.57
C THR A 548 -11.44 18.33 28.60
N LEU A 549 -10.59 19.37 28.60
CA LEU A 549 -11.05 20.76 28.63
C LEU A 549 -11.87 21.10 27.40
N THR A 550 -11.47 20.60 26.22
CA THR A 550 -12.18 20.81 24.97
C THR A 550 -13.58 20.17 25.00
N LEU A 551 -13.69 18.93 25.47
CA LEU A 551 -14.98 18.23 25.57
C LEU A 551 -15.90 18.88 26.60
N VAL A 552 -15.36 19.29 27.75
CA VAL A 552 -16.10 20.02 28.78
C VAL A 552 -16.59 21.38 28.25
N GLU A 553 -15.75 22.11 27.52
CA GLU A 553 -16.12 23.38 26.90
C GLU A 553 -17.23 23.20 25.87
N ALA A 554 -17.24 22.09 25.13
CA ALA A 554 -18.33 21.75 24.22
C ALA A 554 -19.53 21.05 24.89
N GLU A 555 -19.53 20.90 26.21
CA GLU A 555 -20.60 20.24 26.99
C GLU A 555 -20.80 18.76 26.63
N ALA A 556 -19.78 18.16 26.03
CA ALA A 556 -19.66 16.75 25.71
C ALA A 556 -19.20 15.96 26.95
N PHE A 557 -19.91 16.13 28.07
CA PHE A 557 -19.52 15.64 29.39
C PHE A 557 -19.36 14.11 29.47
N GLU A 558 -20.23 13.36 28.80
CA GLU A 558 -20.14 11.89 28.78
C GLU A 558 -18.85 11.44 28.08
N PHE A 559 -18.47 12.09 26.98
CA PHE A 559 -17.25 11.76 26.25
C PHE A 559 -15.97 12.16 26.99
N SER A 560 -16.01 13.08 27.96
CA SER A 560 -14.82 13.46 28.73
C SER A 560 -14.50 12.47 29.86
N LEU A 561 -15.46 11.65 30.30
CA LEU A 561 -15.31 10.74 31.44
C LEU A 561 -14.13 9.77 31.32
N PRO A 562 -13.94 9.03 30.21
CA PRO A 562 -12.86 8.03 30.15
C PRO A 562 -11.47 8.63 30.35
N TYR A 563 -11.26 9.86 29.83
CA TYR A 563 -9.99 10.57 29.97
C TYR A 563 -9.78 11.11 31.38
N LEU A 564 -10.86 11.59 32.02
CA LEU A 564 -10.84 12.03 33.42
C LEU A 564 -10.58 10.87 34.38
N GLU A 565 -11.21 9.72 34.15
CA GLU A 565 -11.01 8.51 34.95
C GLU A 565 -9.58 8.01 34.85
N TYR A 566 -9.03 7.95 33.64
CA TYR A 566 -7.62 7.63 33.43
C TYR A 566 -6.69 8.65 34.12
N ALA A 567 -6.98 9.95 34.00
CA ALA A 567 -6.20 11.00 34.64
C ALA A 567 -6.22 10.86 36.17
N MET A 568 -7.35 10.53 36.76
CA MET A 568 -7.46 10.31 38.21
C MET A 568 -6.68 9.09 38.69
N GLU A 569 -6.62 8.03 37.88
CA GLU A 569 -5.84 6.83 38.20
C GLU A 569 -4.34 7.09 38.11
N LYS A 570 -3.87 7.76 37.04
CA LYS A 570 -2.43 7.95 36.78
C LYS A 570 -1.84 9.22 37.40
N LEU A 571 -2.67 10.23 37.69
CA LEU A 571 -2.28 11.55 38.22
C LEU A 571 -3.13 11.91 39.45
N PRO A 572 -3.11 11.11 40.53
CA PRO A 572 -4.04 11.24 41.65
C PRO A 572 -3.93 12.58 42.40
N ASP A 573 -2.76 13.23 42.36
CA ASP A 573 -2.53 14.52 43.03
C ASP A 573 -3.00 15.73 42.20
N ASN A 574 -3.43 15.51 40.95
CA ASN A 574 -3.86 16.59 40.07
C ASN A 574 -5.29 17.05 40.42
N ARG A 575 -5.36 18.07 41.29
CA ARG A 575 -6.62 18.65 41.78
C ARG A 575 -7.55 19.15 40.67
N MET A 576 -7.02 19.56 39.53
CA MET A 576 -7.85 20.03 38.42
C MET A 576 -8.70 18.89 37.85
N PHE A 577 -8.09 17.73 37.59
CA PHE A 577 -8.84 16.59 37.04
C PHE A 577 -9.88 16.05 38.03
N SER A 578 -9.56 15.97 39.32
CA SER A 578 -10.53 15.53 40.33
C SER A 578 -11.70 16.50 40.48
N GLN A 579 -11.45 17.80 40.43
CA GLN A 579 -12.50 18.84 40.42
C GLN A 579 -13.40 18.74 39.19
N ILE A 580 -12.80 18.65 38.00
CA ILE A 580 -13.56 18.52 36.74
C ILE A 580 -14.37 17.23 36.75
N TYR A 581 -13.78 16.10 37.15
CA TYR A 581 -14.47 14.81 37.25
C TYR A 581 -15.68 14.89 38.18
N GLY A 582 -15.51 15.46 39.37
CA GLY A 582 -16.60 15.66 40.32
C GLY A 582 -17.76 16.45 39.72
N ALA A 583 -17.48 17.61 39.12
CA ALA A 583 -18.51 18.43 38.47
C ALA A 583 -19.18 17.73 37.29
N VAL A 584 -18.41 17.03 36.45
CA VAL A 584 -18.94 16.26 35.31
C VAL A 584 -19.87 15.15 35.79
N LYS A 585 -19.51 14.40 36.84
CA LYS A 585 -20.35 13.34 37.42
C LYS A 585 -21.64 13.92 38.01
N THR A 586 -21.56 15.05 38.71
CA THR A 586 -22.75 15.75 39.23
C THR A 586 -23.69 16.15 38.09
N ILE A 587 -23.15 16.72 37.00
CA ILE A 587 -23.95 17.14 35.85
C ILE A 587 -24.61 15.96 35.13
N LEU A 588 -23.88 14.85 34.93
CA LEU A 588 -24.44 13.67 34.28
C LEU A 588 -25.50 12.97 35.14
N ASN A 589 -25.40 13.08 36.48
CA ASN A 589 -26.39 12.56 37.42
C ASN A 589 -27.41 13.62 37.88
N LYS A 590 -27.67 14.66 37.06
CA LYS A 590 -28.50 15.83 37.42
C LYS A 590 -29.85 15.50 38.07
N ASP A 591 -30.47 14.38 37.72
CA ASP A 591 -31.79 13.98 38.26
C ASP A 591 -31.73 13.57 39.75
N GLN A 592 -30.53 13.33 40.28
CA GLN A 592 -30.28 12.97 41.68
C GLN A 592 -29.61 14.09 42.49
N GLN A 593 -29.42 15.27 41.90
CA GLN A 593 -28.67 16.37 42.51
C GLN A 593 -29.61 17.54 42.83
N ASP A 594 -29.33 18.25 43.92
CA ASP A 594 -30.02 19.50 44.19
C ASP A 594 -29.56 20.62 43.24
N GLY A 595 -30.42 21.62 43.02
CA GLY A 595 -30.17 22.67 42.05
C GLY A 595 -28.95 23.54 42.38
N VAL A 596 -28.58 23.67 43.66
CA VAL A 596 -27.39 24.45 44.06
C VAL A 596 -26.12 23.66 43.71
N SER A 597 -26.03 22.39 44.07
CA SER A 597 -24.90 21.50 43.71
C SER A 597 -24.69 21.42 42.18
N LEU A 598 -25.78 21.37 41.43
CA LEU A 598 -25.73 21.38 39.97
C LEU A 598 -25.22 22.73 39.43
N ALA A 599 -25.69 23.85 39.98
CA ALA A 599 -25.21 25.18 39.62
C ALA A 599 -23.72 25.40 39.95
N GLU A 600 -23.26 24.98 41.13
CA GLU A 600 -21.84 25.02 41.52
C GLU A 600 -20.97 24.22 40.54
N SER A 601 -21.44 23.04 40.12
CA SER A 601 -20.74 22.21 39.13
C SER A 601 -20.63 22.92 37.78
N TYR A 602 -21.71 23.56 37.30
CA TYR A 602 -21.65 24.36 36.07
C TYR A 602 -20.73 25.59 36.21
N LEU A 603 -20.68 26.26 37.36
CA LEU A 603 -19.74 27.36 37.61
C LEU A 603 -18.29 26.90 37.60
N LEU A 604 -17.98 25.76 38.22
CA LEU A 604 -16.65 25.17 38.20
C LEU A 604 -16.15 24.93 36.76
N LEU A 605 -17.07 24.53 35.87
CA LEU A 605 -16.81 24.32 34.45
C LEU A 605 -16.98 25.60 33.59
N ARG A 606 -17.06 26.78 34.22
CA ARG A 606 -17.20 28.11 33.59
C ARG A 606 -18.47 28.28 32.73
N LYS A 607 -19.52 27.53 33.03
CA LYS A 607 -20.83 27.58 32.34
C LYS A 607 -21.81 28.49 33.08
N ARG A 608 -21.47 29.78 33.20
CA ARG A 608 -22.23 30.79 33.97
C ARG A 608 -23.70 30.86 33.59
N ALA A 609 -24.03 30.87 32.30
CA ALA A 609 -25.42 30.97 31.84
C ALA A 609 -26.29 29.80 32.33
N LYS A 610 -25.79 28.57 32.22
CA LYS A 610 -26.48 27.38 32.73
C LYS A 610 -26.64 27.38 34.24
N ALA A 611 -25.60 27.83 34.96
CA ALA A 611 -25.68 27.93 36.41
C ALA A 611 -26.78 28.91 36.85
N ILE A 612 -26.89 30.08 36.19
CA ILE A 612 -27.97 31.05 36.46
C ILE A 612 -29.35 30.46 36.15
N GLU A 613 -29.50 29.79 35.01
CA GLU A 613 -30.74 29.13 34.62
C GLU A 613 -31.22 28.11 35.67
N ILE A 614 -30.31 27.28 36.17
CA ILE A 614 -30.59 26.28 37.20
C ILE A 614 -30.95 26.94 38.54
N LEU A 615 -30.24 28.00 38.92
CA LEU A 615 -30.53 28.74 40.16
C LEU A 615 -31.91 29.40 40.12
N ASN A 616 -32.27 30.03 39.00
CA ASN A 616 -33.61 30.59 38.82
C ASN A 616 -34.67 29.50 38.90
N THR A 617 -34.47 28.37 38.21
CA THR A 617 -35.39 27.21 38.28
C THR A 617 -35.52 26.65 39.71
N THR A 618 -34.44 26.73 40.50
CA THR A 618 -34.43 26.32 41.91
C THR A 618 -35.25 27.29 42.77
N LEU A 619 -35.07 28.60 42.56
CA LEU A 619 -35.80 29.66 43.27
C LEU A 619 -37.28 29.72 42.89
N ASP A 620 -37.64 29.35 41.66
CA ASP A 620 -39.05 29.23 41.26
C ASP A 620 -39.78 28.13 42.05
N LYS A 621 -39.05 27.07 42.44
CA LYS A 621 -39.58 25.97 43.27
C LYS A 621 -39.50 26.27 44.76
N ASP A 622 -38.46 26.97 45.20
CA ASP A 622 -38.21 27.36 46.57
C ASP A 622 -37.62 28.79 46.64
N PRO A 623 -38.49 29.82 46.69
CA PRO A 623 -38.04 31.23 46.65
C PRO A 623 -37.15 31.66 47.81
N ASN A 624 -37.15 30.91 48.91
CA ASN A 624 -36.40 31.22 50.13
C ASN A 624 -35.11 30.40 50.25
N ASN A 625 -34.69 29.71 49.19
CA ASN A 625 -33.45 28.94 49.21
C ASN A 625 -32.22 29.86 49.37
N GLU A 626 -31.76 30.03 50.61
CA GLU A 626 -30.67 30.95 50.97
C GLU A 626 -29.38 30.67 50.19
N LYS A 627 -29.05 29.39 49.98
CA LYS A 627 -27.86 28.99 49.22
C LYS A 627 -27.97 29.39 47.75
N ALA A 628 -29.13 29.19 47.13
CA ALA A 628 -29.36 29.59 45.75
C ALA A 628 -29.32 31.12 45.58
N LEU A 629 -29.92 31.88 46.51
CA LEU A 629 -29.85 33.35 46.53
C LEU A 629 -28.42 33.85 46.69
N GLN A 630 -27.66 33.27 47.61
CA GLN A 630 -26.26 33.64 47.86
C GLN A 630 -25.38 33.34 46.64
N LEU A 631 -25.55 32.16 46.03
CA LEU A 631 -24.79 31.79 44.84
C LEU A 631 -25.13 32.70 43.66
N LEU A 632 -26.41 32.99 43.43
CA LEU A 632 -26.86 33.89 42.35
C LEU A 632 -26.30 35.32 42.51
N ASN A 633 -26.25 35.83 43.75
CA ASN A 633 -25.66 37.14 44.07
C ASN A 633 -24.14 37.17 43.89
N THR A 634 -23.46 36.02 44.00
CA THR A 634 -22.01 35.92 43.78
C THR A 634 -21.68 35.86 42.28
N ILE A 635 -22.63 35.34 41.48
CA ILE A 635 -22.47 35.22 40.04
C ILE A 635 -22.72 36.55 39.33
N ASN A 636 -23.74 37.31 39.75
CA ASN A 636 -24.12 38.61 39.17
C ASN A 636 -23.02 39.65 39.36
#